data_AF-A0ABD5UN72-F1
#
_entry.id   AF-A0ABD5UN72-F1
#
_cell.length_a   1.000
_cell.length_b   1.000
_cell.length_c   1.000
_cell.angle_alpha   90.00
_cell.angle_beta   90.00
_cell.angle_gamma   90.00
#
_symmetry.space_group_name_H-M   'P 1'
#
loop_
_entity.id
_entity.type
_entity.pdbx_description
1 polymer ?
#
loop_
_entity_poly.entity_id
_entity_poly.type
_entity_poly.pdbx_seq_one_letter_code
_entity_poly.pdbx_strand_id
1 'polypeptide(L)'
;MSVQIGAVLLLGVLVILLAANQAAVVPAQNADVEAAHSERVQSDLLDARNAIVRAASSGNTRPVSVELGTEYPDRFAAVDPPPAGGALGPSDASGNVSLVGAEPIDGNAASYWTENGPMTYDTAGVRYEPSYREYGSAPATVYENTVLYNDFGGGTTIPLSDQSIVDGRTISLIALQDPPERSGSRSVGVDVHAISPSSTEVRSVAVRSETDGEPPEITFPTGLGTEAWNDLLEDEIDDGHVESVSVDETSDEATITLATNVTYNVRTAAVTAGDDPDSPDPAYVTLIDGANRSVPENTTNALTAEVRDRYNNPVSGERVSANFSESFHGVSPSNAQSTELGRASFQFESTDADADDGTASVSLDGAESASNSGASTSLSSFVPADVAAVLPDDVTRASGSSGRVRIPYAASGTGDFSVTLGSPGASSSETDLNVYSLEDRLGDLDGPVRIDPDGNITEVTHEDVNGVDYSNETLYVPPNSTFGPEDGEEDIDYTFDDYDLDGDVTTAGGISLTATDGTVSVGGTGSVISGRQLDITANGPNGSIQLDGATVTTTAEGGSPGQGQGVIGIDLETTGDISATDATMETAGNVEFDAGGSIDLTDASILVTANNDIALTADDDVILVRATLDIDGNGNAFAEAVTGVVDVTDARFLDGADPLEVTGNETGTPVEGGTA
;
A
#
# COMPACT_ATOMS: atom_id res chain seq x y z
N MET A 1 0.67 -57.18 73.98
CA MET A 1 1.55 -56.00 74.14
C MET A 1 2.59 -55.84 73.02
N SER A 2 3.25 -56.91 72.53
CA SER A 2 4.21 -56.79 71.39
C SER A 2 3.57 -56.32 70.07
N VAL A 3 2.36 -56.77 69.73
CA VAL A 3 1.63 -56.32 68.51
C VAL A 3 1.26 -54.83 68.56
N GLN A 4 0.93 -54.32 69.76
CA GLN A 4 0.56 -52.91 69.95
C GLN A 4 1.78 -51.98 69.81
N ILE A 5 2.94 -52.39 70.33
CA ILE A 5 4.19 -51.64 70.19
C ILE A 5 4.65 -51.63 68.72
N GLY A 6 4.52 -52.75 68.00
CA GLY A 6 4.82 -52.82 66.56
C GLY A 6 3.90 -51.93 65.71
N ALA A 7 2.60 -51.91 65.99
CA ALA A 7 1.65 -51.07 65.28
C ALA A 7 1.89 -49.56 65.52
N VAL A 8 2.22 -49.15 66.75
CA VAL A 8 2.54 -47.75 67.08
C VAL A 8 3.83 -47.31 66.39
N LEU A 9 4.85 -48.16 66.33
CA LEU A 9 6.10 -47.84 65.64
C LEU A 9 5.91 -47.73 64.11
N LEU A 10 5.16 -48.65 63.50
CA LEU A 10 4.83 -48.57 62.07
C LEU A 10 4.03 -47.32 61.73
N LEU A 11 3.04 -46.97 62.58
CA LEU A 11 2.29 -45.73 62.43
C LEU A 11 3.20 -44.50 62.57
N GLY A 12 4.13 -44.51 63.53
CA GLY A 12 5.09 -43.42 63.71
C GLY A 12 6.00 -43.22 62.49
N VAL A 13 6.53 -44.31 61.92
CA VAL A 13 7.33 -44.24 60.69
C VAL A 13 6.50 -43.76 59.51
N LEU A 14 5.26 -44.24 59.36
CA LEU A 14 4.35 -43.79 58.31
C LEU A 14 4.06 -42.28 58.40
N VAL A 15 3.80 -41.76 59.61
CA VAL A 15 3.57 -40.32 59.82
C VAL A 15 4.82 -39.51 59.49
N ILE A 16 6.01 -39.99 59.84
CA ILE A 16 7.27 -39.31 59.50
C ILE A 16 7.49 -39.30 57.98
N LEU A 17 7.25 -40.43 57.30
CA LEU A 17 7.34 -40.51 55.84
C LEU A 17 6.31 -39.59 55.16
N LEU A 18 5.10 -39.50 55.71
CA LEU A 18 4.07 -38.60 55.21
C LEU A 18 4.46 -37.13 55.40
N ALA A 19 4.98 -36.78 56.57
CA ALA A 19 5.49 -35.45 56.84
C ALA A 19 6.66 -35.09 55.92
N ALA A 20 7.58 -36.02 55.66
CA ALA A 20 8.68 -35.83 54.71
C ALA A 20 8.17 -35.66 53.26
N ASN A 21 7.16 -36.44 52.86
CA ASN A 21 6.50 -36.30 51.58
C ASN A 21 5.89 -34.90 51.41
N GLN A 22 5.20 -34.41 52.45
CA GLN A 22 4.58 -33.08 52.47
C GLN A 22 5.59 -31.93 52.48
N ALA A 23 6.78 -32.13 53.05
CA ALA A 23 7.77 -31.07 53.19
C ALA A 23 8.72 -30.92 51.99
N ALA A 24 8.82 -31.92 51.12
CA ALA A 24 9.81 -31.92 50.04
C ALA A 24 9.24 -32.38 48.69
N VAL A 25 8.46 -33.47 48.67
CA VAL A 25 7.95 -34.03 47.40
C VAL A 25 6.79 -33.21 46.88
N VAL A 26 5.86 -32.84 47.76
CA VAL A 26 4.66 -32.08 47.37
C VAL A 26 4.98 -30.68 46.83
N PRO A 27 5.86 -29.88 47.50
CA PRO A 27 6.36 -28.62 46.95
C PRO A 27 7.03 -28.76 45.58
N ALA A 28 7.91 -29.75 45.40
CA ALA A 28 8.60 -29.97 44.13
C ALA A 28 7.61 -30.29 42.99
N GLN A 29 6.64 -31.18 43.24
CA GLN A 29 5.60 -31.50 42.26
C GLN A 29 4.69 -30.30 41.95
N ASN A 30 4.45 -29.41 42.91
CA ASN A 30 3.70 -28.18 42.69
C ASN A 30 4.51 -27.18 41.85
N ALA A 31 5.81 -27.05 42.10
CA ALA A 31 6.70 -26.22 41.31
C ALA A 31 6.73 -26.70 39.85
N ASP A 32 6.71 -28.01 39.59
CA ASP A 32 6.63 -28.56 38.22
C ASP A 32 5.32 -28.16 37.51
N VAL A 33 4.19 -28.20 38.22
CA VAL A 33 2.88 -27.78 37.68
C VAL A 33 2.84 -26.28 37.41
N GLU A 34 3.42 -25.47 38.31
CA GLU A 34 3.50 -24.02 38.16
C GLU A 34 4.45 -23.61 37.02
N ALA A 35 5.58 -24.30 36.85
CA ALA A 35 6.50 -24.09 35.73
C ALA A 35 5.83 -24.42 34.38
N ALA A 36 5.14 -25.57 34.29
CA ALA A 36 4.37 -25.94 33.10
C ALA A 36 3.20 -24.98 32.82
N HIS A 37 2.65 -24.32 33.83
CA HIS A 37 1.69 -23.24 33.63
C HIS A 37 2.37 -21.98 33.09
N SER A 38 3.55 -21.62 33.61
CA SER A 38 4.33 -20.48 33.12
C SER A 38 4.65 -20.58 31.63
N GLU A 39 5.02 -21.76 31.14
CA GLU A 39 5.27 -22.01 29.71
C GLU A 39 4.00 -21.87 28.86
N ARG A 40 2.85 -22.33 29.36
CA ARG A 40 1.56 -22.19 28.66
C ARG A 40 1.14 -20.73 28.55
N VAL A 41 1.29 -19.94 29.61
CA VAL A 41 0.97 -18.51 29.57
C VAL A 41 1.86 -17.75 28.59
N GLN A 42 3.14 -18.12 28.47
CA GLN A 42 4.02 -17.54 27.45
C GLN A 42 3.49 -17.82 26.03
N SER A 43 3.02 -19.04 25.77
CA SER A 43 2.38 -19.38 24.49
C SER A 43 1.08 -18.59 24.28
N ASP A 44 0.21 -18.51 25.29
CA ASP A 44 -1.06 -17.78 25.21
C ASP A 44 -0.81 -16.27 24.93
N LEU A 45 0.22 -15.67 25.53
CA LEU A 45 0.59 -14.28 25.29
C LEU A 45 1.30 -14.07 23.95
N LEU A 46 2.02 -15.07 23.43
CA LEU A 46 2.53 -15.02 22.06
C LEU A 46 1.38 -15.02 21.05
N ASP A 47 0.34 -15.82 21.30
CA ASP A 47 -0.89 -15.79 20.49
C ASP A 47 -1.60 -14.43 20.59
N ALA A 48 -1.64 -13.82 21.78
CA ALA A 48 -2.18 -12.47 21.99
C ALA A 48 -1.38 -11.40 21.24
N ARG A 49 -0.04 -11.44 21.32
CA ARG A 49 0.85 -10.56 20.54
C ARG A 49 0.58 -10.69 19.05
N ASN A 50 0.50 -11.92 18.54
CA ASN A 50 0.22 -12.17 17.12
C ASN A 50 -1.19 -11.71 16.72
N ALA A 51 -2.17 -11.80 17.62
CA ALA A 51 -3.49 -11.24 17.39
C ALA A 51 -3.46 -9.70 17.33
N ILE A 52 -2.68 -9.03 18.19
CA ILE A 52 -2.52 -7.56 18.18
C ILE A 52 -1.87 -7.11 16.87
N VAL A 53 -0.76 -7.73 16.46
CA VAL A 53 -0.06 -7.37 15.21
C VAL A 53 -0.94 -7.60 13.99
N ARG A 54 -1.67 -8.74 13.93
CA ARG A 54 -2.62 -9.00 12.83
C ARG A 54 -3.81 -8.04 12.82
N ALA A 55 -4.36 -7.70 13.99
CA ALA A 55 -5.46 -6.73 14.09
C ALA A 55 -4.99 -5.35 13.60
N ALA A 56 -3.78 -4.94 13.97
CA ALA A 56 -3.17 -3.70 13.49
C ALA A 56 -2.99 -3.67 11.97
N SER A 57 -2.50 -4.76 11.35
CA SER A 57 -2.22 -4.78 9.92
C SER A 57 -3.44 -5.02 9.03
N SER A 58 -4.37 -5.88 9.47
CA SER A 58 -5.46 -6.41 8.63
C SER A 58 -6.87 -6.12 9.15
N GLY A 59 -7.02 -5.49 10.32
CA GLY A 59 -8.33 -5.30 10.96
C GLY A 59 -8.96 -6.58 11.52
N ASN A 60 -8.34 -7.74 11.24
CA ASN A 60 -8.80 -9.03 11.69
C ASN A 60 -8.65 -9.18 13.21
N THR A 61 -9.77 -8.99 13.87
CA THR A 61 -9.98 -9.15 15.31
C THR A 61 -10.09 -10.63 15.67
N ARG A 62 -9.40 -11.07 16.74
CA ARG A 62 -9.56 -12.42 17.27
C ARG A 62 -9.41 -12.48 18.79
N PRO A 63 -10.37 -13.06 19.53
CA PRO A 63 -10.21 -13.28 20.95
C PRO A 63 -9.16 -14.36 21.23
N VAL A 64 -8.34 -14.13 22.25
CA VAL A 64 -7.32 -15.06 22.74
C VAL A 64 -7.64 -15.45 24.17
N SER A 65 -7.51 -16.73 24.51
CA SER A 65 -7.71 -17.17 25.89
C SER A 65 -6.37 -17.24 26.60
N VAL A 66 -6.25 -16.58 27.75
CA VAL A 66 -5.05 -16.61 28.59
C VAL A 66 -5.36 -17.30 29.91
N GLU A 67 -4.63 -18.37 30.24
CA GLU A 67 -4.78 -19.07 31.50
C GLU A 67 -4.12 -18.31 32.67
N LEU A 68 -4.89 -17.58 33.49
CA LEU A 68 -4.29 -16.77 34.56
C LEU A 68 -3.76 -17.58 35.75
N GLY A 69 -4.03 -18.89 35.82
CA GLY A 69 -3.59 -19.72 36.92
C GLY A 69 -3.97 -21.18 36.77
N THR A 70 -3.44 -22.01 37.66
CA THR A 70 -3.47 -23.47 37.55
C THR A 70 -3.98 -24.14 38.83
N GLU A 71 -4.64 -25.29 38.65
CA GLU A 71 -5.09 -26.16 39.74
C GLU A 71 -4.08 -27.30 39.96
N TYR A 72 -3.87 -27.68 41.23
CA TYR A 72 -2.98 -28.80 41.55
C TYR A 72 -3.74 -30.13 41.44
N PRO A 73 -3.12 -31.19 40.87
CA PRO A 73 -3.74 -32.51 40.77
C PRO A 73 -4.04 -33.13 42.13
N ASP A 74 -5.17 -33.85 42.26
CA ASP A 74 -5.53 -34.57 43.48
C ASP A 74 -4.48 -35.61 43.90
N ARG A 75 -4.11 -35.63 45.19
CA ARG A 75 -3.11 -36.55 45.74
C ARG A 75 -3.67 -37.45 46.84
N PHE A 76 -3.26 -38.72 46.84
CA PHE A 76 -3.64 -39.64 47.92
C PHE A 76 -2.86 -39.32 49.21
N ALA A 77 -3.59 -38.98 50.27
CA ALA A 77 -3.06 -38.70 51.60
C ALA A 77 -2.12 -37.47 51.70
N ALA A 78 -2.09 -36.60 50.69
CA ALA A 78 -1.48 -35.28 50.78
C ALA A 78 -2.57 -34.19 50.78
N VAL A 79 -2.17 -32.93 51.02
CA VAL A 79 -3.07 -31.78 51.03
C VAL A 79 -2.42 -30.73 50.16
N ASP A 80 -3.07 -30.39 49.06
CA ASP A 80 -2.59 -29.36 48.15
C ASP A 80 -3.04 -27.97 48.63
N PRO A 81 -2.22 -26.94 48.36
CA PRO A 81 -2.60 -25.57 48.68
C PRO A 81 -3.70 -25.08 47.72
N PRO A 82 -4.34 -23.92 47.97
CA PRO A 82 -5.33 -23.36 47.04
C PRO A 82 -4.73 -23.17 45.65
N PRO A 83 -5.51 -23.19 44.55
CA PRO A 83 -4.97 -22.97 43.19
C PRO A 83 -4.05 -21.75 43.11
N ALA A 84 -3.01 -21.84 42.27
CA ALA A 84 -2.16 -20.69 41.99
C ALA A 84 -2.88 -19.78 40.99
N GLY A 85 -2.76 -18.47 41.20
CA GLY A 85 -3.33 -17.47 40.30
C GLY A 85 -2.27 -16.58 39.68
N GLY A 86 -2.73 -15.54 39.00
CA GLY A 86 -1.92 -14.53 38.34
C GLY A 86 -2.76 -13.29 38.04
N ALA A 87 -2.06 -12.24 37.65
CA ALA A 87 -2.66 -10.98 37.25
C ALA A 87 -2.16 -10.60 35.85
N LEU A 88 -3.09 -10.23 34.98
CA LEU A 88 -2.85 -9.58 33.70
C LEU A 88 -3.23 -8.11 33.85
N GLY A 89 -2.34 -7.21 33.46
CA GLY A 89 -2.50 -5.77 33.63
C GLY A 89 -1.65 -4.96 32.65
N PRO A 90 -1.70 -3.62 32.73
CA PRO A 90 -0.72 -2.77 32.05
C PRO A 90 0.71 -3.12 32.47
N SER A 91 1.67 -2.98 31.55
CA SER A 91 3.09 -3.05 31.89
C SER A 91 3.56 -1.77 32.60
N ASP A 92 4.76 -1.83 33.16
CA ASP A 92 5.35 -0.69 33.88
C ASP A 92 5.83 0.40 32.90
N ALA A 93 6.32 0.01 31.71
CA ALA A 93 6.70 0.95 30.66
C ALA A 93 5.43 1.44 29.93
N SER A 94 5.14 2.72 30.07
CA SER A 94 4.00 3.38 29.44
C SER A 94 4.38 4.77 28.97
N GLY A 95 3.80 5.23 27.87
CA GLY A 95 4.20 6.49 27.28
C GLY A 95 3.75 6.60 25.83
N ASN A 96 4.62 7.16 25.01
CA ASN A 96 4.31 7.42 23.61
C ASN A 96 5.22 6.63 22.67
N VAL A 97 4.63 6.07 21.61
CA VAL A 97 5.38 5.70 20.41
C VAL A 97 5.40 6.91 19.47
N SER A 98 6.58 7.33 19.04
CA SER A 98 6.75 8.50 18.19
C SER A 98 7.75 8.28 17.07
N LEU A 99 7.51 8.89 15.91
CA LEU A 99 8.52 9.10 14.87
C LEU A 99 8.86 10.59 14.80
N VAL A 100 10.12 10.94 15.06
CA VAL A 100 10.64 12.32 15.09
C VAL A 100 11.74 12.51 14.06
N GLY A 101 11.96 13.75 13.62
CA GLY A 101 12.98 14.07 12.60
C GLY A 101 12.67 13.53 11.20
N ALA A 102 11.41 13.14 10.96
CA ALA A 102 10.90 12.69 9.67
C ALA A 102 9.89 13.71 9.14
N GLU A 103 9.97 14.02 7.85
CA GLU A 103 8.94 14.79 7.13
C GLU A 103 8.28 13.93 6.04
N PRO A 104 6.96 14.03 5.84
CA PRO A 104 6.29 13.37 4.72
C PRO A 104 6.80 13.88 3.37
N ILE A 105 6.99 12.95 2.42
CA ILE A 105 7.21 13.28 1.01
C ILE A 105 5.83 13.58 0.41
N ASP A 106 5.72 14.68 -0.35
CA ASP A 106 4.50 15.30 -0.85
C ASP A 106 3.30 14.34 -1.02
N GLY A 107 2.15 14.74 -0.47
CA GLY A 107 0.94 13.93 -0.55
C GLY A 107 -0.19 14.43 0.34
N ASN A 108 -1.33 13.79 0.14
CA ASN A 108 -2.61 14.05 0.80
C ASN A 108 -2.59 14.06 2.34
N ALA A 109 -1.61 13.40 2.97
CA ALA A 109 -1.42 13.36 4.42
C ALA A 109 -0.35 14.35 4.92
N ALA A 110 0.51 14.89 4.04
CA ALA A 110 1.68 15.67 4.42
C ALA A 110 1.32 16.94 5.21
N SER A 111 0.29 17.66 4.75
CA SER A 111 -0.19 18.90 5.39
C SER A 111 -0.65 18.69 6.83
N TYR A 112 -1.34 17.59 7.12
CA TYR A 112 -1.77 17.28 8.49
C TYR A 112 -0.57 17.10 9.43
N TRP A 113 0.44 16.32 9.02
CA TRP A 113 1.60 16.01 9.84
C TRP A 113 2.55 17.20 9.99
N THR A 114 2.79 17.96 8.93
CA THR A 114 3.60 19.19 9.01
C THR A 114 2.98 20.22 9.97
N GLU A 115 1.65 20.31 10.06
CA GLU A 115 0.97 21.26 10.95
C GLU A 115 0.84 20.78 12.40
N ASN A 116 0.65 19.47 12.62
CA ASN A 116 0.39 18.90 13.96
C ASN A 116 1.65 18.37 14.65
N GLY A 117 2.78 18.30 13.94
CA GLY A 117 4.06 17.85 14.47
C GLY A 117 4.29 16.35 14.28
N PRO A 118 5.26 15.76 14.99
CA PRO A 118 5.67 14.37 14.79
C PRO A 118 4.52 13.39 15.02
N MET A 119 4.60 12.23 14.36
CA MET A 119 3.62 11.15 14.51
C MET A 119 3.76 10.53 15.90
N THR A 120 2.97 11.01 16.87
CA THR A 120 3.04 10.61 18.28
C THR A 120 1.72 10.03 18.77
N TYR A 121 1.78 8.85 19.39
CA TYR A 121 0.61 8.12 19.88
C TYR A 121 0.83 7.57 21.28
N ASP A 122 -0.18 7.66 22.15
CA ASP A 122 -0.17 6.98 23.44
C ASP A 122 -0.22 5.46 23.22
N THR A 123 0.62 4.74 23.95
CA THR A 123 0.71 3.28 23.88
C THR A 123 0.99 2.70 25.26
N ALA A 124 0.51 1.48 25.49
CA ALA A 124 0.74 0.72 26.70
C ALA A 124 1.25 -0.70 26.37
N GLY A 125 1.91 -1.34 27.33
CA GLY A 125 2.19 -2.77 27.28
C GLY A 125 1.21 -3.60 28.11
N VAL A 126 1.36 -4.92 28.00
CA VAL A 126 0.61 -5.89 28.81
C VAL A 126 1.60 -6.72 29.61
N ARG A 127 1.38 -6.84 30.92
CA ARG A 127 2.18 -7.65 31.84
C ARG A 127 1.32 -8.73 32.47
N TYR A 128 1.82 -9.97 32.41
CA TYR A 128 1.34 -11.07 33.23
C TYR A 128 2.31 -11.34 34.38
N GLU A 129 1.80 -11.24 35.60
CA GLU A 129 2.53 -11.50 36.83
C GLU A 129 1.96 -12.75 37.54
N PRO A 130 2.71 -13.86 37.62
CA PRO A 130 2.24 -15.05 38.32
C PRO A 130 2.32 -14.90 39.84
N SER A 131 1.36 -15.49 40.56
CA SER A 131 1.34 -15.57 42.04
C SER A 131 1.62 -16.99 42.54
N TYR A 132 2.60 -17.65 41.93
CA TYR A 132 3.04 -19.00 42.27
C TYR A 132 3.60 -19.09 43.70
N ARG A 133 3.48 -20.26 44.32
CA ARG A 133 3.97 -20.47 45.70
C ARG A 133 5.28 -21.22 45.77
N GLU A 134 5.51 -22.15 44.84
CA GLU A 134 6.63 -23.09 44.90
C GLU A 134 7.65 -22.82 43.78
N TYR A 135 7.18 -22.33 42.62
CA TYR A 135 8.02 -21.88 41.51
C TYR A 135 8.39 -20.40 41.66
N GLY A 136 9.30 -20.12 42.59
CA GLY A 136 9.70 -18.74 42.95
C GLY A 136 10.62 -18.02 41.97
N SER A 137 11.03 -18.67 40.87
CA SER A 137 11.86 -18.08 39.81
C SER A 137 11.08 -17.84 38.52
N ALA A 138 9.75 -17.84 38.59
CA ALA A 138 8.92 -17.54 37.43
C ALA A 138 9.15 -16.09 36.98
N PRO A 139 9.37 -15.86 35.68
CA PRO A 139 9.38 -14.52 35.15
C PRO A 139 7.95 -13.97 35.09
N ALA A 140 7.85 -12.64 35.07
CA ALA A 140 6.70 -12.00 34.47
C ALA A 140 6.84 -12.04 32.95
N THR A 141 5.74 -12.20 32.24
CA THR A 141 5.76 -12.18 30.77
C THR A 141 5.13 -10.87 30.31
N VAL A 142 5.87 -10.11 29.49
CA VAL A 142 5.56 -8.72 29.14
C VAL A 142 5.50 -8.58 27.62
N TYR A 143 4.46 -7.92 27.13
CA TYR A 143 4.32 -7.47 25.75
C TYR A 143 4.45 -5.94 25.70
N GLU A 144 5.42 -5.43 24.93
CA GLU A 144 5.65 -4.00 24.70
C GLU A 144 6.14 -3.78 23.27
N ASN A 145 5.58 -2.79 22.56
CA ASN A 145 5.94 -2.39 21.19
C ASN A 145 6.27 -3.56 20.25
N THR A 146 5.31 -4.48 20.06
CA THR A 146 5.41 -5.68 19.22
C THR A 146 6.28 -6.83 19.76
N VAL A 147 7.04 -6.63 20.85
CA VAL A 147 7.94 -7.66 21.40
C VAL A 147 7.32 -8.29 22.64
N LEU A 148 7.34 -9.62 22.69
CA LEU A 148 7.04 -10.40 23.90
C LEU A 148 8.35 -10.82 24.55
N TYR A 149 8.49 -10.66 25.86
CA TYR A 149 9.68 -11.07 26.61
C TYR A 149 9.37 -11.52 28.03
N ASN A 150 10.31 -12.25 28.64
CA ASN A 150 10.28 -12.63 30.04
C ASN A 150 11.14 -11.68 30.87
N ASP A 151 10.58 -11.14 31.95
CA ASP A 151 11.26 -10.32 32.96
C ASP A 151 11.46 -11.12 34.25
N PHE A 152 12.72 -11.38 34.60
CA PHE A 152 13.11 -12.10 35.82
C PHE A 152 13.38 -11.15 37.00
N GLY A 153 13.18 -9.85 36.82
CA GLY A 153 13.55 -8.80 37.75
C GLY A 153 15.06 -8.53 37.78
N GLY A 154 15.43 -7.41 38.40
CA GLY A 154 16.84 -7.01 38.54
C GLY A 154 17.55 -6.73 37.21
N GLY A 155 16.80 -6.36 36.17
CA GLY A 155 17.32 -6.03 34.83
C GLY A 155 17.59 -7.24 33.93
N THR A 156 17.19 -8.45 34.33
CA THR A 156 17.35 -9.64 33.47
C THR A 156 16.08 -9.88 32.67
N THR A 157 16.14 -9.57 31.38
CA THR A 157 15.05 -9.78 30.41
C THR A 157 15.47 -10.70 29.28
N ILE A 158 14.55 -11.50 28.75
CA ILE A 158 14.79 -12.45 27.64
C ILE A 158 13.67 -12.32 26.61
N PRO A 159 13.93 -11.84 25.39
CA PRO A 159 12.96 -11.84 24.30
C PRO A 159 12.43 -13.24 23.98
N LEU A 160 11.14 -13.32 23.66
CA LEU A 160 10.42 -14.53 23.25
C LEU A 160 9.88 -14.42 21.81
N SER A 161 9.89 -13.22 21.24
CA SER A 161 9.50 -12.93 19.87
C SER A 161 10.43 -11.89 19.27
N ASP A 162 10.40 -11.79 17.95
CA ASP A 162 11.06 -10.72 17.22
C ASP A 162 10.25 -9.41 17.29
N GLN A 163 10.88 -8.32 16.88
CA GLN A 163 10.25 -7.01 16.73
C GLN A 163 9.53 -6.90 15.37
N SER A 164 8.55 -6.01 15.25
CA SER A 164 7.85 -5.70 14.00
C SER A 164 7.63 -4.20 13.83
N ILE A 165 8.48 -3.38 14.45
CA ILE A 165 8.47 -1.92 14.34
C ILE A 165 9.14 -1.49 13.03
N VAL A 166 10.29 -2.10 12.69
CA VAL A 166 11.04 -1.81 11.46
C VAL A 166 11.19 -3.12 10.69
N ASP A 167 10.84 -3.09 9.41
CA ASP A 167 10.98 -4.20 8.46
C ASP A 167 11.47 -3.60 7.14
N GLY A 168 12.80 -3.57 6.97
CA GLY A 168 13.47 -2.86 5.88
C GLY A 168 13.07 -1.38 5.81
N ARG A 169 12.31 -1.01 4.78
CA ARG A 169 11.82 0.37 4.57
C ARG A 169 10.44 0.62 5.16
N THR A 170 9.81 -0.37 5.78
CA THR A 170 8.47 -0.23 6.37
C THR A 170 8.59 0.01 7.87
N ILE A 171 7.94 1.06 8.35
CA ILE A 171 7.84 1.37 9.79
C ILE A 171 6.41 1.12 10.24
N SER A 172 6.20 0.25 11.22
CA SER A 172 4.88 -0.05 11.78
C SER A 172 4.76 0.45 13.22
N LEU A 173 4.05 1.56 13.41
CA LEU A 173 3.78 2.12 14.74
C LEU A 173 2.42 1.62 15.22
N ILE A 174 2.43 0.65 16.13
CA ILE A 174 1.22 0.06 16.71
C ILE A 174 1.01 0.63 18.12
N ALA A 175 -0.06 1.41 18.28
CA ALA A 175 -0.50 1.92 19.57
C ALA A 175 -1.48 0.93 20.22
N LEU A 176 -1.08 0.34 21.35
CA LEU A 176 -1.99 -0.49 22.16
C LEU A 176 -2.68 0.37 23.22
N GLN A 177 -4.01 0.42 23.16
CA GLN A 177 -4.87 1.15 24.07
C GLN A 177 -5.61 0.22 25.03
N ASP A 178 -5.94 0.73 26.22
CA ASP A 178 -6.77 0.06 27.23
C ASP A 178 -6.37 -1.41 27.49
N PRO A 179 -5.15 -1.65 28.00
CA PRO A 179 -4.68 -3.01 28.27
C PRO A 179 -5.59 -3.73 29.29
N PRO A 180 -5.73 -5.06 29.20
CA PRO A 180 -6.65 -5.82 30.03
C PRO A 180 -6.21 -5.81 31.49
N GLU A 181 -7.15 -5.51 32.40
CA GLU A 181 -6.96 -5.67 33.85
C GLU A 181 -7.79 -6.84 34.37
N ARG A 182 -7.14 -7.99 34.59
CA ARG A 182 -7.79 -9.24 35.02
C ARG A 182 -6.91 -9.97 36.04
N SER A 183 -7.52 -10.57 37.07
CA SER A 183 -6.80 -11.44 38.00
C SER A 183 -7.63 -12.66 38.36
N GLY A 184 -6.98 -13.79 38.57
CA GLY A 184 -7.69 -15.02 38.88
C GLY A 184 -6.81 -16.25 38.81
N SER A 185 -7.46 -17.42 38.86
CA SER A 185 -6.82 -18.73 38.76
C SER A 185 -7.44 -19.58 37.65
N ARG A 186 -8.03 -18.93 36.65
CA ARG A 186 -8.78 -19.53 35.55
C ARG A 186 -8.46 -18.77 34.27
N SER A 187 -8.77 -19.37 33.13
CA SER A 187 -8.65 -18.70 31.85
C SER A 187 -9.61 -17.52 31.72
N VAL A 188 -9.11 -16.44 31.14
CA VAL A 188 -9.87 -15.26 30.74
C VAL A 188 -9.74 -15.06 29.24
N GLY A 189 -10.77 -14.47 28.63
CA GLY A 189 -10.66 -13.97 27.25
C GLY A 189 -9.98 -12.61 27.26
N VAL A 190 -9.05 -12.42 26.33
CA VAL A 190 -8.49 -11.14 25.92
C VAL A 190 -9.05 -10.86 24.52
N ASP A 191 -9.94 -9.89 24.44
CA ASP A 191 -10.61 -9.51 23.21
C ASP A 191 -9.77 -8.45 22.51
N VAL A 192 -9.03 -8.87 21.47
CA VAL A 192 -8.16 -7.96 20.71
C VAL A 192 -8.96 -7.36 19.57
N HIS A 193 -9.16 -6.05 19.60
CA HIS A 193 -9.92 -5.31 18.59
C HIS A 193 -9.08 -4.25 17.90
N ALA A 194 -9.14 -4.19 16.58
CA ALA A 194 -8.61 -3.06 15.84
C ALA A 194 -9.50 -1.84 16.07
N ILE A 195 -8.91 -0.76 16.60
CA ILE A 195 -9.54 0.56 16.69
C ILE A 195 -9.41 1.27 15.35
N SER A 196 -8.21 1.18 14.78
CA SER A 196 -7.78 1.84 13.57
C SER A 196 -6.77 0.93 12.84
N PRO A 197 -7.25 -0.01 12.02
CA PRO A 197 -6.35 -0.91 11.31
C PRO A 197 -5.75 -0.25 10.08
N SER A 198 -4.49 -0.59 9.80
CA SER A 198 -3.78 -0.21 8.58
C SER A 198 -4.28 -0.97 7.32
N SER A 199 -5.41 -1.67 7.42
CA SER A 199 -5.86 -2.75 6.52
C SER A 199 -6.56 -2.32 5.25
N THR A 200 -6.49 -1.03 4.91
CA THR A 200 -7.22 -0.48 3.77
C THR A 200 -6.20 0.11 2.81
N GLU A 201 -6.02 -0.50 1.62
CA GLU A 201 -5.18 -0.01 0.51
C GLU A 201 -3.86 0.63 0.98
N VAL A 202 -2.84 -0.16 1.36
CA VAL A 202 -1.48 0.27 1.79
C VAL A 202 -1.36 1.76 2.11
N ARG A 203 -2.02 2.22 3.20
CA ARG A 203 -2.00 3.64 3.62
C ARG A 203 -0.71 3.93 4.38
N SER A 204 0.41 3.79 3.70
CA SER A 204 1.67 4.31 4.20
C SER A 204 1.76 5.82 3.98
N VAL A 205 2.48 6.48 4.87
CA VAL A 205 3.00 7.82 4.61
C VAL A 205 4.48 7.64 4.27
N ALA A 206 4.86 7.96 3.03
CA ALA A 206 6.26 8.03 2.66
C ALA A 206 6.91 9.19 3.41
N VAL A 207 7.98 8.93 4.15
CA VAL A 207 8.72 9.92 4.93
C VAL A 207 10.20 9.88 4.61
N ARG A 208 10.85 11.03 4.72
CA ARG A 208 12.32 11.18 4.65
C ARG A 208 12.81 12.00 5.82
N SER A 209 14.14 12.08 5.98
CA SER A 209 14.75 13.00 6.94
C SER A 209 14.23 14.43 6.76
N GLU A 210 13.81 15.06 7.87
CA GLU A 210 13.40 16.47 7.90
C GLU A 210 14.58 17.41 7.61
N THR A 211 15.76 17.07 8.14
CA THR A 211 17.01 17.81 7.88
C THR A 211 18.01 16.90 7.17
N ASP A 212 18.62 17.41 6.09
CA ASP A 212 19.70 16.71 5.37
C ASP A 212 20.82 16.28 6.32
N GLY A 213 21.03 14.95 6.41
CA GLY A 213 22.08 14.35 7.24
C GLY A 213 21.74 14.22 8.73
N GLU A 214 20.52 14.55 9.16
CA GLU A 214 20.00 14.18 10.48
C GLU A 214 19.08 12.94 10.35
N PRO A 215 19.37 11.85 11.07
CA PRO A 215 18.57 10.63 10.99
C PRO A 215 17.22 10.83 11.68
N PRO A 216 16.13 10.28 11.12
CA PRO A 216 14.88 10.17 11.85
C PRO A 216 15.01 9.17 13.01
N GLU A 217 14.23 9.37 14.07
CA GLU A 217 14.26 8.53 15.26
C GLU A 217 12.87 8.02 15.63
N ILE A 218 12.78 6.75 15.99
CA ILE A 218 11.58 6.15 16.59
C ILE A 218 11.80 6.05 18.10
N THR A 219 10.92 6.66 18.89
CA THR A 219 10.95 6.56 20.36
C THR A 219 9.75 5.80 20.91
N PHE A 220 9.96 4.97 21.93
CA PHE A 220 8.89 4.21 22.58
C PHE A 220 9.26 3.73 23.99
N PRO A 221 8.27 3.50 24.88
CA PRO A 221 8.51 3.00 26.23
C PRO A 221 8.85 1.50 26.23
N THR A 222 9.90 1.05 26.91
CA THR A 222 10.30 -0.37 26.96
C THR A 222 11.05 -0.72 28.24
N GLY A 223 10.76 -1.91 28.80
CA GLY A 223 11.55 -2.53 29.87
C GLY A 223 12.72 -3.39 29.40
N LEU A 224 12.88 -3.62 28.08
CA LEU A 224 14.07 -4.27 27.50
C LEU A 224 15.27 -3.31 27.47
N GLY A 225 16.46 -3.84 27.78
CA GLY A 225 17.72 -3.09 27.72
C GLY A 225 18.30 -3.01 26.30
N THR A 226 19.29 -2.12 26.14
CA THR A 226 19.94 -1.84 24.84
C THR A 226 20.54 -3.07 24.17
N GLU A 227 21.11 -4.02 24.92
CA GLU A 227 21.70 -5.24 24.33
C GLU A 227 20.62 -6.10 23.66
N ALA A 228 19.47 -6.31 24.32
CA ALA A 228 18.37 -7.09 23.76
C ALA A 228 17.77 -6.41 22.51
N TRP A 229 17.66 -5.08 22.51
CA TRP A 229 17.19 -4.35 21.34
C TRP A 229 18.17 -4.36 20.18
N ASN A 230 19.49 -4.36 20.44
CA ASN A 230 20.48 -4.52 19.36
C ASN A 230 20.36 -5.91 18.72
N ASP A 231 20.18 -6.97 19.53
CA ASP A 231 20.00 -8.32 19.00
C ASP A 231 18.71 -8.43 18.17
N LEU A 232 17.61 -7.79 18.61
CA LEU A 232 16.32 -7.78 17.88
C LEU A 232 16.34 -7.00 16.57
N LEU A 233 17.31 -6.08 16.40
CA LEU A 233 17.46 -5.22 15.23
C LEU A 233 18.72 -5.55 14.42
N GLU A 234 19.37 -6.70 14.69
CA GLU A 234 20.64 -7.08 14.06
C GLU A 234 20.54 -7.06 12.53
N ASP A 235 19.49 -7.68 11.98
CA ASP A 235 19.24 -7.73 10.53
C ASP A 235 19.03 -6.32 9.94
N GLU A 236 18.22 -5.47 10.59
CA GLU A 236 17.94 -4.11 10.13
C GLU A 236 19.17 -3.19 10.17
N ILE A 237 20.08 -3.44 11.11
CA ILE A 237 21.36 -2.74 11.22
C ILE A 237 22.32 -3.20 10.13
N ASP A 238 22.41 -4.51 9.89
CA ASP A 238 23.28 -5.09 8.88
C ASP A 238 22.85 -4.71 7.46
N ASP A 239 21.54 -4.62 7.21
CA ASP A 239 20.95 -4.19 5.93
C ASP A 239 20.99 -2.66 5.73
N GLY A 240 21.34 -1.90 6.79
CA GLY A 240 21.56 -0.46 6.72
C GLY A 240 20.28 0.38 6.74
N HIS A 241 19.18 -0.15 7.29
CA HIS A 241 17.94 0.59 7.55
C HIS A 241 17.95 1.23 8.96
N VAL A 242 18.68 0.64 9.91
CA VAL A 242 18.86 1.18 11.27
C VAL A 242 20.33 1.51 11.50
N GLU A 243 20.63 2.70 12.03
CA GLU A 243 22.00 3.08 12.40
C GLU A 243 22.38 2.59 13.79
N SER A 244 21.46 2.71 14.75
CA SER A 244 21.68 2.25 16.13
C SER A 244 20.39 2.23 16.95
N VAL A 245 20.43 1.56 18.11
CA VAL A 245 19.40 1.65 19.14
C VAL A 245 20.01 1.96 20.50
N SER A 246 19.32 2.77 21.30
CA SER A 246 19.70 3.09 22.67
C SER A 246 18.50 3.08 23.61
N VAL A 247 18.71 2.75 24.89
CA VAL A 247 17.68 2.73 25.92
C VAL A 247 18.13 3.59 27.10
N ASP A 248 17.28 4.54 27.52
CA ASP A 248 17.41 5.25 28.79
C ASP A 248 16.70 4.46 29.90
N GLU A 249 17.47 3.68 30.67
CA GLU A 249 16.98 2.87 31.79
C GLU A 249 16.38 3.70 32.94
N THR A 250 16.48 5.03 32.93
CA THR A 250 15.87 5.87 33.97
C THR A 250 14.45 6.32 33.62
N SER A 251 14.14 6.40 32.32
CA SER A 251 12.81 6.70 31.81
C SER A 251 12.13 5.51 31.16
N ASP A 252 12.80 4.36 31.06
CA ASP A 252 12.34 3.16 30.37
C ASP A 252 11.89 3.49 28.93
N GLU A 253 12.72 4.25 28.20
CA GLU A 253 12.45 4.71 26.84
C GLU A 253 13.59 4.28 25.90
N ALA A 254 13.24 3.71 24.75
CA ALA A 254 14.17 3.40 23.69
C ALA A 254 14.07 4.42 22.55
N THR A 255 15.21 4.60 21.88
CA THR A 255 15.36 5.39 20.66
C THR A 255 16.05 4.51 19.61
N ILE A 256 15.33 4.20 18.52
CA ILE A 256 15.89 3.61 17.30
C ILE A 256 16.24 4.77 16.36
N THR A 257 17.53 4.89 16.00
CA THR A 257 18.01 5.86 15.01
C THR A 257 18.04 5.20 13.64
N LEU A 258 17.25 5.71 12.69
CA LEU A 258 17.12 5.18 11.34
C LEU A 258 18.23 5.68 10.41
N ALA A 259 18.46 4.99 9.29
CA ALA A 259 19.44 5.43 8.30
C ALA A 259 19.02 6.71 7.56
N THR A 260 19.99 7.61 7.39
CA THR A 260 19.83 8.82 6.58
C THR A 260 19.74 8.52 5.08
N ASN A 261 19.03 9.37 4.32
CA ASN A 261 18.83 9.26 2.86
C ASN A 261 18.03 8.04 2.41
N VAL A 262 17.30 7.40 3.31
CA VAL A 262 16.32 6.36 2.99
C VAL A 262 14.92 6.97 3.09
N THR A 263 14.05 6.59 2.16
CA THR A 263 12.61 6.88 2.27
C THR A 263 11.93 5.70 2.93
N TYR A 264 11.19 5.96 4.00
CA TYR A 264 10.46 4.94 4.74
C TYR A 264 8.95 5.06 4.51
N ASN A 265 8.26 3.93 4.51
CA ASN A 265 6.81 3.84 4.46
C ASN A 265 6.27 3.64 5.88
N VAL A 266 5.66 4.68 6.45
CA VAL A 266 5.14 4.62 7.82
C VAL A 266 3.68 4.18 7.81
N ARG A 267 3.40 3.09 8.50
CA ARG A 267 2.07 2.56 8.78
C ARG A 267 1.78 2.76 10.25
N THR A 268 0.60 3.30 10.56
CA THR A 268 0.20 3.56 11.94
C THR A 268 -1.13 2.90 12.21
N ALA A 269 -1.24 2.23 13.36
CA ALA A 269 -2.44 1.51 13.74
C ALA A 269 -2.71 1.64 15.22
N ALA A 270 -3.98 1.53 15.59
CA ALA A 270 -4.42 1.48 16.98
C ALA A 270 -5.22 0.20 17.24
N VAL A 271 -4.90 -0.47 18.32
CA VAL A 271 -5.53 -1.72 18.76
C VAL A 271 -5.87 -1.60 20.23
N THR A 272 -6.96 -2.22 20.67
CA THR A 272 -7.24 -2.46 22.09
C THR A 272 -7.20 -3.95 22.41
N ALA A 273 -6.85 -4.26 23.64
CA ALA A 273 -6.97 -5.60 24.22
C ALA A 273 -7.99 -5.62 25.40
N GLY A 274 -8.87 -4.62 25.45
CA GLY A 274 -9.91 -4.41 26.45
C GLY A 274 -11.35 -4.55 25.90
N ASP A 275 -12.34 -4.17 26.72
CA ASP A 275 -13.76 -4.26 26.36
C ASP A 275 -14.19 -3.04 25.49
N ASP A 276 -14.82 -3.29 24.33
CA ASP A 276 -15.48 -2.32 23.42
C ASP A 276 -14.65 -1.06 23.03
N PRO A 277 -13.90 -1.06 21.91
CA PRO A 277 -13.23 0.14 21.43
C PRO A 277 -14.22 1.19 20.91
N ASP A 278 -14.01 2.44 21.31
CA ASP A 278 -14.54 3.58 20.55
C ASP A 278 -13.70 3.74 19.28
N SER A 279 -14.35 3.81 18.11
CA SER A 279 -13.67 4.19 16.87
C SER A 279 -13.09 5.60 17.03
N PRO A 280 -11.90 5.86 16.45
CA PRO A 280 -11.25 7.15 16.61
C PRO A 280 -12.05 8.25 15.91
N ASP A 281 -12.06 9.44 16.51
CA ASP A 281 -12.64 10.62 15.89
C ASP A 281 -11.93 10.95 14.57
N PRO A 282 -12.63 11.51 13.57
CA PRO A 282 -12.00 11.99 12.34
C PRO A 282 -11.01 13.12 12.64
N ALA A 283 -9.81 13.03 12.07
CA ALA A 283 -8.74 13.99 12.30
C ALA A 283 -8.54 14.97 11.15
N TYR A 284 -8.63 14.49 9.91
CA TYR A 284 -8.52 15.32 8.72
C TYR A 284 -9.23 14.74 7.51
N VAL A 285 -9.42 15.58 6.49
CA VAL A 285 -9.91 15.17 5.18
C VAL A 285 -8.83 15.39 4.15
N THR A 286 -8.79 14.53 3.15
CA THR A 286 -7.90 14.69 2.01
C THR A 286 -8.60 14.35 0.69
N LEU A 287 -8.02 14.73 -0.45
CA LEU A 287 -8.61 14.55 -1.77
C LEU A 287 -7.84 13.49 -2.55
N ILE A 288 -8.46 12.36 -2.86
CA ILE A 288 -7.79 11.25 -3.56
C ILE A 288 -7.28 11.71 -4.94
N ASP A 289 -8.04 12.57 -5.61
CA ASP A 289 -7.78 13.06 -6.97
C ASP A 289 -6.65 14.12 -7.07
N GLY A 290 -5.87 14.35 -6.01
CA GLY A 290 -4.70 15.24 -6.00
C GLY A 290 -4.97 16.75 -5.93
N ALA A 291 -3.88 17.53 -5.91
CA ALA A 291 -3.91 18.99 -5.83
C ALA A 291 -3.77 19.64 -7.22
N ASN A 292 -4.72 20.52 -7.55
CA ASN A 292 -4.89 21.21 -8.84
C ASN A 292 -5.34 20.29 -9.97
N ARG A 293 -6.56 20.51 -10.46
CA ARG A 293 -7.17 19.70 -11.50
C ARG A 293 -7.76 20.58 -12.61
N SER A 294 -7.50 20.19 -13.84
CA SER A 294 -8.18 20.75 -15.01
C SER A 294 -9.41 19.92 -15.35
N VAL A 295 -10.55 20.55 -15.57
CA VAL A 295 -11.82 19.87 -15.89
C VAL A 295 -12.42 20.38 -17.20
N PRO A 296 -12.87 19.50 -18.11
CA PRO A 296 -13.51 19.93 -19.35
C PRO A 296 -14.86 20.64 -19.10
N GLU A 297 -15.16 21.66 -19.87
CA GLU A 297 -16.42 22.41 -19.77
C GLU A 297 -17.65 21.55 -20.10
N ASN A 298 -18.77 21.87 -19.44
CA ASN A 298 -20.06 21.20 -19.65
C ASN A 298 -20.00 19.67 -19.45
N THR A 299 -18.98 19.18 -18.73
CA THR A 299 -18.86 17.76 -18.35
C THR A 299 -19.13 17.58 -16.86
N THR A 300 -19.72 16.44 -16.53
CA THR A 300 -19.89 15.99 -15.15
C THR A 300 -18.58 15.39 -14.67
N ASN A 301 -18.00 15.99 -13.63
CA ASN A 301 -16.74 15.56 -13.01
C ASN A 301 -17.02 15.02 -11.61
N ALA A 302 -16.24 14.04 -11.17
CA ALA A 302 -16.28 13.52 -9.81
C ALA A 302 -15.14 14.10 -8.98
N LEU A 303 -15.40 14.42 -7.72
CA LEU A 303 -14.41 14.78 -6.70
C LEU A 303 -14.57 13.80 -5.54
N THR A 304 -13.52 13.07 -5.19
CA THR A 304 -13.55 12.14 -4.06
C THR A 304 -12.68 12.62 -2.92
N ALA A 305 -13.33 12.83 -1.77
CA ALA A 305 -12.68 13.12 -0.52
C ALA A 305 -12.56 11.85 0.32
N GLU A 306 -11.56 11.82 1.18
CA GLU A 306 -11.35 10.76 2.14
C GLU A 306 -11.20 11.33 3.54
N VAL A 307 -12.00 10.80 4.47
CA VAL A 307 -11.95 11.13 5.88
C VAL A 307 -11.01 10.16 6.57
N ARG A 308 -9.99 10.70 7.23
CA ARG A 308 -8.98 9.93 7.95
C ARG A 308 -8.94 10.29 9.42
N ASP A 309 -8.67 9.30 10.26
CA ASP A 309 -8.41 9.48 11.67
C ASP A 309 -6.97 9.96 11.92
N ARG A 310 -6.62 10.11 13.19
CA ARG A 310 -5.28 10.52 13.60
C ARG A 310 -4.20 9.48 13.28
N TYR A 311 -4.55 8.25 12.93
CA TYR A 311 -3.63 7.17 12.57
C TYR A 311 -3.57 6.95 11.05
N ASN A 312 -4.01 7.94 10.25
CA ASN A 312 -4.02 7.88 8.78
C ASN A 312 -4.97 6.79 8.20
N ASN A 313 -5.91 6.29 8.98
CA ASN A 313 -6.83 5.23 8.56
C ASN A 313 -8.25 5.77 8.32
N PRO A 314 -9.05 5.10 7.48
CA PRO A 314 -10.35 5.61 7.06
C PRO A 314 -11.39 5.67 8.20
N VAL A 315 -12.22 6.71 8.19
CA VAL A 315 -13.36 6.85 9.11
C VAL A 315 -14.68 6.83 8.35
N SER A 316 -15.54 5.87 8.68
CA SER A 316 -16.84 5.65 8.04
C SER A 316 -17.99 6.40 8.72
N GLY A 317 -19.02 6.78 7.96
CA GLY A 317 -20.26 7.38 8.47
C GLY A 317 -20.18 8.88 8.77
N GLU A 318 -19.05 9.51 8.46
CA GLU A 318 -18.83 10.94 8.65
C GLU A 318 -19.48 11.75 7.53
N ARG A 319 -20.13 12.87 7.87
CA ARG A 319 -20.76 13.73 6.87
C ARG A 319 -19.75 14.71 6.32
N VAL A 320 -19.46 14.60 5.03
CA VAL A 320 -18.58 15.50 4.28
C VAL A 320 -19.45 16.39 3.40
N SER A 321 -19.23 17.69 3.45
CA SER A 321 -19.84 18.69 2.57
C SER A 321 -18.83 19.18 1.55
N ALA A 322 -19.26 19.31 0.30
CA ALA A 322 -18.45 19.90 -0.76
C ALA A 322 -18.98 21.29 -1.11
N ASN A 323 -18.06 22.25 -1.22
CA ASN A 323 -18.30 23.63 -1.59
C ASN A 323 -17.46 23.93 -2.83
N PHE A 324 -18.10 24.46 -3.86
CA PHE A 324 -17.45 24.83 -5.11
C PHE A 324 -17.61 26.33 -5.32
N SER A 325 -16.62 26.96 -5.96
CA SER A 325 -16.71 28.36 -6.37
C SER A 325 -17.86 28.60 -7.35
N GLU A 326 -18.26 29.86 -7.53
CA GLU A 326 -19.37 30.23 -8.43
C GLU A 326 -19.17 29.77 -9.89
N SER A 327 -17.94 29.41 -10.28
CA SER A 327 -17.54 28.85 -11.58
C SER A 327 -18.03 27.41 -11.83
N PHE A 328 -18.47 26.69 -10.78
CA PHE A 328 -18.91 25.29 -10.86
C PHE A 328 -20.33 25.13 -10.27
N HIS A 329 -21.15 24.31 -10.92
CA HIS A 329 -22.56 24.12 -10.60
C HIS A 329 -22.93 22.64 -10.57
N GLY A 330 -24.20 22.31 -10.37
CA GLY A 330 -24.68 20.92 -10.46
C GLY A 330 -24.18 19.97 -9.37
N VAL A 331 -23.61 20.51 -8.26
CA VAL A 331 -23.01 19.69 -7.19
C VAL A 331 -24.03 18.71 -6.62
N SER A 332 -23.78 17.41 -6.78
CA SER A 332 -24.68 16.34 -6.38
C SER A 332 -23.93 15.08 -5.91
N PRO A 333 -24.22 14.57 -4.70
CA PRO A 333 -24.97 15.26 -3.64
C PRO A 333 -24.16 16.46 -3.09
N SER A 334 -24.78 17.41 -2.38
CA SER A 334 -24.03 18.51 -1.74
C SER A 334 -23.35 18.11 -0.43
N ASN A 335 -23.76 16.98 0.13
CA ASN A 335 -23.14 16.30 1.26
C ASN A 335 -23.24 14.79 1.06
N ALA A 336 -22.20 14.06 1.45
CA ALA A 336 -22.13 12.60 1.37
C ALA A 336 -21.66 12.04 2.72
N GLN A 337 -22.05 10.80 3.03
CA GLN A 337 -21.47 10.07 4.15
C GLN A 337 -20.26 9.29 3.66
N SER A 338 -19.17 9.30 4.44
CA SER A 338 -18.01 8.47 4.14
C SER A 338 -18.36 6.98 4.18
N THR A 339 -17.85 6.22 3.24
CA THR A 339 -17.99 4.75 3.16
C THR A 339 -17.13 4.04 4.21
N GLU A 340 -17.15 2.71 4.25
CA GLU A 340 -16.23 1.90 5.09
C GLU A 340 -14.75 2.22 4.82
N LEU A 341 -14.41 2.60 3.57
CA LEU A 341 -13.09 3.08 3.17
C LEU A 341 -12.84 4.58 3.43
N GLY A 342 -13.71 5.26 4.19
CA GLY A 342 -13.57 6.70 4.48
C GLY A 342 -13.90 7.64 3.32
N ARG A 343 -14.35 7.14 2.17
CA ARG A 343 -14.53 7.92 0.94
C ARG A 343 -15.90 8.59 0.83
N ALA A 344 -15.93 9.84 0.40
CA ALA A 344 -17.11 10.63 0.09
C ALA A 344 -16.95 11.26 -1.29
N SER A 345 -17.81 10.87 -2.24
CA SER A 345 -17.73 11.32 -3.64
C SER A 345 -18.83 12.32 -3.98
N PHE A 346 -18.46 13.33 -4.76
CA PHE A 346 -19.30 14.43 -5.20
C PHE A 346 -19.22 14.56 -6.72
N GLN A 347 -20.34 14.78 -7.40
CA GLN A 347 -20.34 15.15 -8.82
C GLN A 347 -20.55 16.65 -8.95
N PHE A 348 -19.92 17.29 -9.92
CA PHE A 348 -20.10 18.70 -10.25
C PHE A 348 -19.98 18.94 -11.76
N GLU A 349 -20.52 20.06 -12.24
CA GLU A 349 -20.47 20.49 -13.63
C GLU A 349 -19.71 21.82 -13.73
N SER A 350 -18.86 21.95 -14.74
CA SER A 350 -18.19 23.21 -15.07
C SER A 350 -19.02 24.06 -16.03
N THR A 351 -19.15 25.36 -15.76
CA THR A 351 -19.90 26.30 -16.60
C THR A 351 -19.00 27.34 -17.27
N ASP A 352 -19.02 27.33 -18.62
CA ASP A 352 -18.51 28.32 -19.59
C ASP A 352 -17.10 28.93 -19.37
N ALA A 353 -16.32 28.97 -20.44
CA ALA A 353 -14.96 29.50 -20.65
C ALA A 353 -14.51 30.82 -20.01
N ASP A 354 -15.43 31.58 -19.44
CA ASP A 354 -15.15 32.83 -18.75
C ASP A 354 -15.10 32.64 -17.21
N ALA A 355 -15.25 31.41 -16.72
CA ALA A 355 -15.02 31.05 -15.34
C ALA A 355 -13.54 31.30 -14.96
N ASP A 356 -13.30 32.34 -14.16
CA ASP A 356 -12.03 32.52 -13.44
C ASP A 356 -11.65 31.22 -12.70
N ASP A 357 -10.34 30.92 -12.60
CA ASP A 357 -9.78 29.83 -11.79
C ASP A 357 -10.58 29.67 -10.49
N GLY A 358 -11.17 28.49 -10.31
CA GLY A 358 -12.07 28.23 -9.20
C GLY A 358 -11.44 27.31 -8.16
N THR A 359 -12.14 27.11 -7.06
CA THR A 359 -11.70 26.21 -6.00
C THR A 359 -12.84 25.28 -5.63
N ALA A 360 -12.49 24.01 -5.44
CA ALA A 360 -13.34 23.07 -4.74
C ALA A 360 -12.77 22.82 -3.35
N SER A 361 -13.61 22.87 -2.35
CA SER A 361 -13.25 22.51 -0.98
C SER A 361 -14.25 21.52 -0.41
N VAL A 362 -13.72 20.55 0.31
CA VAL A 362 -14.48 19.56 1.05
C VAL A 362 -14.23 19.78 2.54
N SER A 363 -15.25 19.62 3.35
CA SER A 363 -15.15 19.83 4.79
C SER A 363 -16.03 18.88 5.59
N LEU A 364 -15.60 18.50 6.78
CA LEU A 364 -16.40 17.73 7.73
C LEU A 364 -17.47 18.62 8.38
N ASP A 365 -18.72 18.16 8.33
CA ASP A 365 -19.83 18.86 8.96
C ASP A 365 -19.79 18.69 10.49
N GLY A 366 -19.62 19.80 11.21
CA GLY A 366 -19.71 19.80 12.68
C GLY A 366 -18.45 19.31 13.40
N ALA A 367 -17.32 19.18 12.71
CA ALA A 367 -16.04 18.83 13.31
C ALA A 367 -15.46 20.01 14.10
N GLU A 368 -15.82 20.12 15.38
CA GLU A 368 -15.12 21.02 16.30
C GLU A 368 -13.78 20.43 16.80
N SER A 369 -13.50 19.15 16.52
CA SER A 369 -12.32 18.41 17.02
C SER A 369 -11.22 18.10 15.98
N ALA A 370 -11.48 18.26 14.68
CA ALA A 370 -10.50 17.96 13.62
C ALA A 370 -9.55 19.15 13.39
N SER A 371 -8.23 18.95 13.52
CA SER A 371 -7.22 20.01 13.30
C SER A 371 -7.22 20.53 11.87
N ASN A 372 -7.60 19.69 10.89
CA ASN A 372 -7.77 20.07 9.50
C ASN A 372 -9.11 19.54 8.96
N SER A 373 -10.20 20.24 9.31
CA SER A 373 -11.56 19.82 9.00
C SER A 373 -11.96 19.99 7.52
N GLY A 374 -11.03 20.40 6.64
CA GLY A 374 -11.31 20.46 5.21
C GLY A 374 -10.08 20.40 4.33
N ALA A 375 -10.27 19.88 3.12
CA ALA A 375 -9.28 19.89 2.06
C ALA A 375 -9.76 20.77 0.91
N SER A 376 -8.84 21.38 0.16
CA SER A 376 -9.19 22.18 -1.01
C SER A 376 -8.26 21.88 -2.16
N THR A 377 -8.80 21.89 -3.36
CA THR A 377 -8.05 21.78 -4.61
C THR A 377 -8.47 22.92 -5.55
N SER A 378 -7.52 23.43 -6.32
CA SER A 378 -7.81 24.41 -7.37
C SER A 378 -8.39 23.67 -8.57
N LEU A 379 -9.43 24.22 -9.17
CA LEU A 379 -10.06 23.67 -10.36
C LEU A 379 -10.02 24.72 -11.47
N SER A 380 -9.43 24.37 -12.61
CA SER A 380 -9.49 25.15 -13.83
C SER A 380 -10.42 24.48 -14.83
N SER A 381 -11.27 25.28 -15.50
CA SER A 381 -12.15 24.78 -16.55
C SER A 381 -11.62 25.16 -17.93
N PHE A 382 -11.79 24.28 -18.93
CA PHE A 382 -11.39 24.57 -20.30
C PHE A 382 -12.46 24.18 -21.33
N VAL A 383 -12.59 24.98 -22.40
CA VAL A 383 -13.39 24.62 -23.57
C VAL A 383 -12.64 23.57 -24.37
N PRO A 384 -13.18 22.37 -24.59
CA PRO A 384 -12.67 21.50 -25.65
C PRO A 384 -12.92 22.20 -26.99
N ALA A 385 -11.87 22.65 -27.66
CA ALA A 385 -12.01 23.37 -28.92
C ALA A 385 -12.36 22.40 -30.07
N ASP A 386 -13.54 22.56 -30.68
CA ASP A 386 -13.84 21.99 -32.00
C ASP A 386 -13.01 22.73 -33.06
N VAL A 387 -11.77 22.28 -33.29
CA VAL A 387 -10.88 22.87 -34.30
C VAL A 387 -10.98 22.06 -35.59
N ALA A 388 -11.79 22.54 -36.53
CA ALA A 388 -11.69 22.17 -37.94
C ALA A 388 -10.78 23.18 -38.65
N ALA A 389 -9.50 22.85 -38.83
CA ALA A 389 -8.58 23.68 -39.61
C ALA A 389 -8.60 23.25 -41.08
N VAL A 390 -9.17 24.10 -41.96
CA VAL A 390 -9.01 23.97 -43.41
C VAL A 390 -7.77 24.76 -43.82
N LEU A 391 -6.76 24.07 -44.37
CA LEU A 391 -5.55 24.70 -44.89
C LEU A 391 -5.85 25.50 -46.18
N PRO A 392 -5.32 26.73 -46.35
CA PRO A 392 -5.31 27.39 -47.65
C PRO A 392 -4.10 26.96 -48.49
N ASP A 393 -4.33 26.73 -49.78
CA ASP A 393 -3.31 26.49 -50.81
C ASP A 393 -2.38 27.72 -50.97
N ASP A 394 -1.07 27.47 -51.07
CA ASP A 394 0.06 28.36 -51.41
C ASP A 394 0.80 29.12 -50.29
N VAL A 395 2.05 28.69 -50.01
CA VAL A 395 3.09 29.52 -49.37
C VAL A 395 4.39 29.49 -50.20
N THR A 396 4.90 30.68 -50.57
CA THR A 396 6.25 30.89 -51.14
C THR A 396 7.12 31.72 -50.19
N ARG A 397 8.37 31.29 -49.95
CA ARG A 397 9.30 31.81 -48.92
C ARG A 397 10.13 33.03 -49.37
N ALA A 398 10.40 33.99 -48.47
CA ALA A 398 11.44 35.02 -48.63
C ALA A 398 12.07 35.44 -47.27
N SER A 399 13.40 35.61 -47.25
CA SER A 399 14.28 35.57 -46.07
C SER A 399 14.78 36.95 -45.56
N GLY A 400 15.04 37.02 -44.24
CA GLY A 400 16.16 37.80 -43.67
C GLY A 400 15.83 39.05 -42.83
N SER A 401 15.53 38.87 -41.53
CA SER A 401 16.05 39.68 -40.41
C SER A 401 15.45 39.22 -39.07
N SER A 402 16.33 38.99 -38.08
CA SER A 402 15.99 38.49 -36.75
C SER A 402 15.43 39.61 -35.86
N GLY A 403 14.12 39.59 -35.65
CA GLY A 403 13.48 40.23 -34.51
C GLY A 403 12.88 39.14 -33.64
N ARG A 404 13.23 39.11 -32.34
CA ARG A 404 12.46 38.30 -31.39
C ARG A 404 11.12 39.00 -31.19
N VAL A 405 10.09 38.56 -31.92
CA VAL A 405 8.71 38.89 -31.57
C VAL A 405 8.21 37.76 -30.69
N ARG A 406 8.24 37.98 -29.37
CA ARG A 406 7.38 37.22 -28.48
C ARG A 406 5.97 37.74 -28.72
N ILE A 407 5.12 36.92 -29.31
CA ILE A 407 3.68 37.10 -29.17
C ILE A 407 3.26 36.09 -28.10
N PRO A 408 3.30 36.46 -26.81
CA PRO A 408 2.50 35.72 -25.85
C PRO A 408 1.05 35.95 -26.26
N TYR A 409 0.34 34.88 -26.58
CA TYR A 409 -1.09 34.93 -26.74
C TYR A 409 -1.70 33.92 -25.79
N ALA A 410 -2.22 34.43 -24.69
CA ALA A 410 -3.45 33.92 -24.13
C ALA A 410 -4.55 34.78 -24.74
N ALA A 411 -5.62 34.17 -25.24
CA ALA A 411 -6.87 34.89 -25.23
C ALA A 411 -8.01 34.00 -24.79
N SER A 412 -8.63 34.47 -23.72
CA SER A 412 -10.05 34.61 -23.62
C SER A 412 -10.54 35.68 -24.62
N GLY A 413 -11.32 35.26 -25.64
CA GLY A 413 -12.05 36.17 -26.51
C GLY A 413 -12.36 35.65 -27.91
N THR A 414 -13.60 35.88 -28.39
CA THR A 414 -14.06 35.57 -29.74
C THR A 414 -13.66 36.67 -30.74
N GLY A 415 -12.69 36.38 -31.61
CA GLY A 415 -12.37 37.24 -32.75
C GLY A 415 -11.35 36.62 -33.72
N ASP A 416 -11.64 36.69 -35.02
CA ASP A 416 -10.75 36.23 -36.09
C ASP A 416 -9.43 37.02 -36.11
N PHE A 417 -8.30 36.31 -36.20
CA PHE A 417 -6.97 36.90 -36.29
C PHE A 417 -6.27 36.56 -37.61
N SER A 418 -5.68 37.57 -38.26
CA SER A 418 -4.85 37.40 -39.46
C SER A 418 -3.50 38.10 -39.29
N VAL A 419 -2.39 37.43 -39.63
CA VAL A 419 -1.05 38.02 -39.66
C VAL A 419 -0.63 38.26 -41.11
N THR A 420 -0.33 39.51 -41.46
CA THR A 420 0.35 39.86 -42.74
C THR A 420 1.72 40.44 -42.43
N LEU A 421 2.79 39.90 -43.03
CA LEU A 421 4.13 40.50 -43.00
C LEU A 421 4.57 40.86 -44.43
N GLY A 422 5.00 42.10 -44.65
CA GLY A 422 5.55 42.55 -45.92
C GLY A 422 6.77 43.44 -45.74
N SER A 423 7.69 43.43 -46.72
CA SER A 423 8.83 44.36 -46.77
C SER A 423 8.99 44.97 -48.16
N PRO A 424 8.84 46.30 -48.34
CA PRO A 424 9.21 46.99 -49.57
C PRO A 424 10.70 47.40 -49.54
N GLY A 425 11.54 46.71 -50.30
CA GLY A 425 12.80 47.23 -50.87
C GLY A 425 14.13 47.01 -50.11
N ALA A 426 14.97 46.11 -50.66
CA ALA A 426 16.47 46.07 -50.71
C ALA A 426 17.29 46.13 -49.38
N SER A 427 18.50 45.57 -49.22
CA SER A 427 19.46 44.79 -50.02
C SER A 427 20.57 44.25 -49.10
N SER A 428 21.06 43.04 -49.41
CA SER A 428 22.40 42.47 -49.12
C SER A 428 22.93 42.43 -47.68
N SER A 429 22.85 41.25 -47.06
CA SER A 429 23.96 40.54 -46.41
C SER A 429 23.35 39.27 -45.80
N GLU A 430 23.67 38.10 -46.36
CA GLU A 430 23.31 36.80 -45.80
C GLU A 430 23.71 36.74 -44.32
N THR A 431 22.76 36.33 -43.49
CA THR A 431 23.01 35.75 -42.18
C THR A 431 22.05 34.58 -42.12
N ASP A 432 22.60 33.37 -42.11
CA ASP A 432 21.86 32.14 -41.94
C ASP A 432 20.97 32.29 -40.69
N LEU A 433 19.68 32.42 -40.93
CA LEU A 433 18.69 32.31 -39.89
C LEU A 433 18.34 30.82 -39.86
N ASN A 434 18.98 30.07 -38.96
CA ASN A 434 18.47 28.77 -38.55
C ASN A 434 17.11 29.04 -37.90
N VAL A 435 16.07 28.91 -38.72
CA VAL A 435 14.72 28.69 -38.26
C VAL A 435 14.73 27.25 -37.78
N TYR A 436 14.81 27.04 -36.47
CA TYR A 436 14.27 25.81 -35.92
C TYR A 436 12.75 25.94 -36.04
N SER A 437 12.20 25.54 -37.19
CA SER A 437 10.81 25.12 -37.22
C SER A 437 10.75 23.82 -36.42
N LEU A 438 9.60 23.54 -35.81
CA LEU A 438 9.35 22.23 -35.20
C LEU A 438 9.53 21.07 -36.20
N GLU A 439 9.67 21.34 -37.51
CA GLU A 439 10.09 20.37 -38.53
C GLU A 439 11.48 19.75 -38.26
N ASP A 440 12.39 20.45 -37.57
CA ASP A 440 13.74 19.91 -37.24
C ASP A 440 13.76 19.09 -35.94
N ARG A 441 12.66 19.10 -35.16
CA ARG A 441 12.46 18.32 -33.93
C ARG A 441 11.56 17.10 -34.11
N LEU A 442 10.69 17.11 -35.13
CA LEU A 442 9.69 16.08 -35.36
C LEU A 442 9.85 15.34 -36.70
N GLY A 443 10.84 15.69 -37.53
CA GLY A 443 10.93 15.16 -38.89
C GLY A 443 9.78 15.68 -39.78
N ASP A 444 9.79 15.35 -41.06
CA ASP A 444 8.68 15.62 -41.99
C ASP A 444 7.44 14.84 -41.50
N LEU A 445 6.66 15.39 -40.56
CA LEU A 445 5.33 14.88 -40.21
C LEU A 445 4.32 15.49 -41.19
N ASP A 446 3.74 14.67 -42.06
CA ASP A 446 2.49 14.98 -42.75
C ASP A 446 1.33 14.50 -41.86
N GLY A 447 0.94 15.30 -40.84
CA GLY A 447 -0.20 15.01 -39.97
C GLY A 447 -0.33 15.93 -38.73
N PRO A 448 -1.55 16.18 -38.19
CA PRO A 448 -1.72 16.98 -36.98
C PRO A 448 -1.35 16.23 -35.69
N VAL A 449 -0.41 16.77 -34.91
CA VAL A 449 -0.13 16.36 -33.52
C VAL A 449 -0.89 17.27 -32.56
N ARG A 450 -1.66 16.70 -31.61
CA ARG A 450 -2.31 17.49 -30.55
C ARG A 450 -1.44 17.51 -29.30
N ILE A 451 -1.26 18.71 -28.76
CA ILE A 451 -0.44 18.96 -27.57
C ILE A 451 -1.31 19.70 -26.55
N ASP A 452 -1.27 19.26 -25.30
CA ASP A 452 -1.94 19.95 -24.20
C ASP A 452 -1.23 21.27 -23.82
N PRO A 453 -1.77 22.06 -22.87
CA PRO A 453 -1.15 23.31 -22.43
C PRO A 453 0.21 23.16 -21.74
N ASP A 454 0.51 21.96 -21.22
CA ASP A 454 1.74 21.65 -20.46
C ASP A 454 2.86 21.11 -21.38
N GLY A 455 2.50 20.77 -22.62
CA GLY A 455 3.43 20.32 -23.66
C GLY A 455 3.37 18.83 -23.94
N ASN A 456 2.42 18.10 -23.36
CA ASN A 456 2.28 16.65 -23.55
C ASN A 456 1.51 16.32 -24.82
N ILE A 457 1.87 15.21 -25.45
CA ILE A 457 1.19 14.74 -26.66
C ILE A 457 -0.11 14.03 -26.24
N THR A 458 -1.22 14.48 -26.82
CA THR A 458 -2.58 13.98 -26.52
C THR A 458 -3.24 13.27 -27.69
N GLU A 459 -2.69 13.43 -28.90
CA GLU A 459 -3.09 12.66 -30.08
C GLU A 459 -1.96 12.68 -31.12
N VAL A 460 -1.66 11.51 -31.68
CA VAL A 460 -0.72 11.32 -32.79
C VAL A 460 -1.52 10.78 -33.97
N THR A 461 -1.74 11.57 -35.02
CA THR A 461 -2.35 11.02 -36.25
C THR A 461 -1.32 10.22 -37.04
N HIS A 462 -1.64 8.96 -37.32
CA HIS A 462 -0.70 7.88 -37.65
C HIS A 462 -0.07 7.95 -39.05
N GLU A 463 -0.43 8.88 -39.95
CA GLU A 463 -0.10 8.72 -41.38
C GLU A 463 1.42 8.67 -41.71
N ASP A 464 2.34 8.98 -40.78
CA ASP A 464 3.80 8.76 -40.97
C ASP A 464 4.65 8.55 -39.68
N VAL A 465 4.09 8.09 -38.54
CA VAL A 465 4.74 8.21 -37.21
C VAL A 465 5.21 6.90 -36.55
N ASN A 466 5.00 5.77 -37.21
CA ASN A 466 5.39 4.46 -36.68
C ASN A 466 6.93 4.34 -36.58
N GLY A 467 7.48 4.12 -35.38
CA GLY A 467 8.92 4.00 -35.12
C GLY A 467 9.69 5.30 -34.83
N VAL A 468 8.99 6.36 -34.38
CA VAL A 468 9.60 7.62 -33.90
C VAL A 468 9.78 7.57 -32.38
N ASP A 469 10.95 8.02 -31.89
CA ASP A 469 11.34 8.00 -30.48
C ASP A 469 10.98 9.33 -29.77
N TYR A 470 10.06 9.26 -28.80
CA TYR A 470 9.60 10.37 -27.95
C TYR A 470 10.08 10.23 -26.49
N SER A 471 11.26 9.65 -26.25
CA SER A 471 11.89 9.36 -24.95
C SER A 471 12.08 10.53 -23.95
N ASN A 472 11.48 11.70 -24.16
CA ASN A 472 11.44 12.79 -23.17
C ASN A 472 10.05 13.43 -23.06
N GLU A 473 9.01 12.76 -23.57
CA GLU A 473 7.64 13.26 -23.62
C GLU A 473 6.72 12.18 -23.04
N THR A 474 5.63 12.62 -22.42
CA THR A 474 4.59 11.73 -21.87
C THR A 474 3.42 11.66 -22.85
N LEU A 475 2.93 10.45 -23.11
CA LEU A 475 1.67 10.25 -23.83
C LEU A 475 0.52 10.22 -22.83
N TYR A 476 -0.39 11.20 -22.91
CA TYR A 476 -1.59 11.24 -22.09
C TYR A 476 -2.83 10.94 -22.93
N VAL A 477 -3.56 9.87 -22.59
CA VAL A 477 -4.86 9.54 -23.18
C VAL A 477 -5.94 9.84 -22.14
N PRO A 478 -6.74 10.90 -22.32
CA PRO A 478 -7.70 11.31 -21.30
C PRO A 478 -8.85 10.31 -21.15
N PRO A 479 -9.53 10.28 -19.99
CA PRO A 479 -10.65 9.38 -19.78
C PRO A 479 -11.82 9.67 -20.73
N ASN A 480 -12.52 8.60 -21.13
CA ASN A 480 -13.60 8.64 -22.14
C ASN A 480 -13.13 9.08 -23.54
N SER A 481 -11.84 9.02 -23.82
CA SER A 481 -11.33 9.10 -25.19
C SER A 481 -11.04 7.69 -25.72
N THR A 482 -10.94 7.56 -27.03
CA THR A 482 -10.46 6.34 -27.68
C THR A 482 -9.23 6.71 -28.49
N PHE A 483 -8.10 6.10 -28.16
CA PHE A 483 -6.84 6.22 -28.86
C PHE A 483 -6.66 5.00 -29.78
N GLY A 484 -6.42 5.25 -31.06
CA GLY A 484 -6.26 4.21 -32.07
C GLY A 484 -6.19 4.77 -33.48
N PRO A 485 -5.78 3.96 -34.46
CA PRO A 485 -5.70 4.40 -35.85
C PRO A 485 -7.10 4.72 -36.41
N GLU A 486 -7.19 5.72 -37.30
CA GLU A 486 -8.47 6.17 -37.88
C GLU A 486 -9.18 5.04 -38.66
N ASP A 487 -8.44 4.13 -39.27
CA ASP A 487 -8.96 2.98 -40.01
C ASP A 487 -9.20 1.75 -39.14
N GLY A 488 -8.69 1.77 -37.90
CA GLY A 488 -8.82 0.69 -36.91
C GLY A 488 -8.02 -0.57 -37.22
N GLU A 489 -7.19 -0.62 -38.27
CA GLU A 489 -6.50 -1.85 -38.72
C GLU A 489 -4.98 -1.83 -38.52
N GLU A 490 -4.39 -0.67 -38.22
CA GLU A 490 -2.93 -0.51 -38.10
C GLU A 490 -2.36 -0.85 -36.71
N ASP A 491 -1.09 -1.31 -36.67
CA ASP A 491 -0.39 -1.56 -35.40
C ASP A 491 -0.05 -0.22 -34.71
N ILE A 492 -0.28 -0.15 -33.40
CA ILE A 492 0.17 0.94 -32.52
C ILE A 492 1.57 0.56 -32.04
N ASP A 493 2.62 1.29 -32.44
CA ASP A 493 4.00 1.07 -31.98
C ASP A 493 4.67 2.40 -31.65
N TYR A 494 4.70 2.74 -30.36
CA TYR A 494 5.20 4.02 -29.87
C TYR A 494 6.25 3.86 -28.78
N THR A 495 7.14 4.85 -28.68
CA THR A 495 8.15 4.96 -27.63
C THR A 495 8.06 6.33 -26.98
N PHE A 496 7.76 6.40 -25.68
CA PHE A 496 7.63 7.64 -24.89
C PHE A 496 8.44 7.53 -23.60
N ASP A 497 8.59 8.64 -22.88
CA ASP A 497 9.20 8.61 -21.54
C ASP A 497 8.27 7.92 -20.52
N ASP A 498 6.99 8.27 -20.58
CA ASP A 498 5.91 7.76 -19.71
C ASP A 498 4.58 7.69 -20.50
N TYR A 499 3.67 6.80 -20.07
CA TYR A 499 2.32 6.68 -20.59
C TYR A 499 1.31 6.80 -19.46
N ASP A 500 0.36 7.72 -19.60
CA ASP A 500 -0.79 7.88 -18.72
C ASP A 500 -2.09 7.71 -19.53
N LEU A 501 -2.65 6.50 -19.46
CA LEU A 501 -3.72 6.01 -20.33
C LEU A 501 -5.02 5.82 -19.55
N ASP A 502 -5.73 6.92 -19.34
CA ASP A 502 -7.02 6.94 -18.65
C ASP A 502 -8.22 6.62 -19.58
N GLY A 503 -8.01 6.57 -20.90
CA GLY A 503 -9.03 6.27 -21.92
C GLY A 503 -8.85 4.90 -22.59
N ASP A 504 -9.73 4.60 -23.54
CA ASP A 504 -9.68 3.34 -24.29
C ASP A 504 -8.53 3.37 -25.31
N VAL A 505 -7.76 2.29 -25.42
CA VAL A 505 -6.75 2.10 -26.48
C VAL A 505 -7.20 0.93 -27.34
N THR A 506 -7.59 1.20 -28.59
CA THR A 506 -8.22 0.17 -29.45
C THR A 506 -7.65 0.16 -30.86
N THR A 507 -7.27 -1.02 -31.33
CA THR A 507 -6.93 -1.30 -32.74
C THR A 507 -7.23 -2.75 -33.09
N ALA A 508 -7.37 -3.09 -34.38
CA ALA A 508 -7.32 -4.48 -34.86
C ALA A 508 -5.87 -4.97 -35.09
N GLY A 509 -4.89 -4.06 -35.07
CA GLY A 509 -3.46 -4.34 -35.06
C GLY A 509 -2.92 -4.75 -33.67
N GLY A 510 -1.61 -4.94 -33.57
CA GLY A 510 -0.90 -5.08 -32.30
C GLY A 510 -0.69 -3.73 -31.63
N ILE A 511 -0.52 -3.75 -30.31
CA ILE A 511 -0.20 -2.60 -29.48
C ILE A 511 1.17 -2.87 -28.86
N SER A 512 2.12 -1.99 -29.12
CA SER A 512 3.50 -2.00 -28.60
C SER A 512 3.76 -0.65 -27.96
N LEU A 513 3.91 -0.64 -26.62
CA LEU A 513 4.16 0.56 -25.82
C LEU A 513 5.51 0.43 -25.13
N THR A 514 6.49 1.23 -25.52
CA THR A 514 7.81 1.24 -24.86
C THR A 514 7.99 2.53 -24.06
N ALA A 515 8.11 2.43 -22.73
CA ALA A 515 8.52 3.53 -21.84
C ALA A 515 10.04 3.47 -21.59
N THR A 516 10.73 4.60 -21.72
CA THR A 516 12.21 4.64 -21.69
C THR A 516 12.84 4.93 -20.33
N ASP A 517 12.16 5.67 -19.45
CA ASP A 517 12.63 5.96 -18.08
C ASP A 517 11.47 6.04 -17.05
N GLY A 518 10.21 5.98 -17.50
CA GLY A 518 9.00 6.16 -16.69
C GLY A 518 8.05 4.97 -16.66
N THR A 519 6.81 5.24 -16.28
CA THR A 519 5.77 4.25 -16.03
C THR A 519 4.84 4.08 -17.23
N VAL A 520 4.20 2.91 -17.32
CA VAL A 520 3.02 2.72 -18.17
C VAL A 520 1.83 2.54 -17.24
N SER A 521 1.07 3.61 -17.07
CA SER A 521 -0.15 3.62 -16.27
C SER A 521 -1.36 3.54 -17.17
N VAL A 522 -2.22 2.56 -16.92
CA VAL A 522 -3.54 2.42 -17.52
C VAL A 522 -4.54 2.60 -16.39
N GLY A 523 -4.94 3.85 -16.18
CA GLY A 523 -5.79 4.27 -15.06
C GLY A 523 -7.27 4.31 -15.42
N GLY A 524 -8.13 4.21 -14.40
CA GLY A 524 -9.58 4.38 -14.53
C GLY A 524 -10.37 3.07 -14.54
N THR A 525 -11.39 2.99 -13.67
CA THR A 525 -12.27 1.82 -13.62
C THR A 525 -13.02 1.68 -14.95
N GLY A 526 -12.65 0.68 -15.76
CA GLY A 526 -13.29 0.38 -17.05
C GLY A 526 -12.56 0.86 -18.30
N SER A 527 -11.30 1.32 -18.21
CA SER A 527 -10.47 1.59 -19.39
C SER A 527 -10.22 0.31 -20.19
N VAL A 528 -10.46 0.35 -21.50
CA VAL A 528 -10.35 -0.83 -22.37
C VAL A 528 -9.10 -0.76 -23.25
N ILE A 529 -8.24 -1.77 -23.15
CA ILE A 529 -7.18 -2.01 -24.12
C ILE A 529 -7.60 -3.19 -25.01
N SER A 530 -7.77 -2.93 -26.30
CA SER A 530 -8.19 -3.97 -27.26
C SER A 530 -7.29 -3.99 -28.49
N GLY A 531 -6.68 -5.13 -28.75
CA GLY A 531 -5.74 -5.33 -29.86
C GLY A 531 -5.73 -6.77 -30.39
N ARG A 532 -4.87 -7.04 -31.37
CA ARG A 532 -4.45 -8.40 -31.75
C ARG A 532 -3.41 -8.97 -30.79
N GLN A 533 -2.59 -8.09 -30.22
CA GLN A 533 -1.48 -8.38 -29.32
C GLN A 533 -1.26 -7.14 -28.45
N LEU A 534 -0.80 -7.33 -27.21
CA LEU A 534 -0.36 -6.25 -26.33
C LEU A 534 1.06 -6.57 -25.86
N ASP A 535 2.01 -5.72 -26.23
CA ASP A 535 3.39 -5.74 -25.77
C ASP A 535 3.65 -4.41 -25.04
N ILE A 536 3.98 -4.47 -23.75
CA ILE A 536 4.36 -3.28 -22.96
C ILE A 536 5.74 -3.51 -22.40
N THR A 537 6.65 -2.56 -22.64
CA THR A 537 7.99 -2.59 -22.07
C THR A 537 8.25 -1.28 -21.32
N ALA A 538 8.47 -1.34 -20.00
CA ALA A 538 8.84 -0.19 -19.18
C ALA A 538 10.27 -0.33 -18.65
N ASN A 539 11.21 0.31 -19.35
CA ASN A 539 12.63 0.29 -19.03
C ASN A 539 13.01 1.51 -18.18
N GLY A 540 13.94 1.36 -17.24
CA GLY A 540 14.54 2.48 -16.49
C GLY A 540 14.51 2.30 -14.98
N PRO A 541 15.22 3.12 -14.19
CA PRO A 541 15.26 2.97 -12.73
C PRO A 541 13.90 3.11 -12.03
N ASN A 542 12.88 3.66 -12.71
CA ASN A 542 11.50 3.77 -12.25
C ASN A 542 10.50 3.02 -13.16
N GLY A 543 10.97 2.15 -14.05
CA GLY A 543 10.11 1.41 -14.96
C GLY A 543 9.10 0.58 -14.16
N SER A 544 7.82 0.83 -14.34
CA SER A 544 6.74 0.01 -13.76
C SER A 544 5.54 0.02 -14.70
N ILE A 545 4.72 -1.03 -14.60
CA ILE A 545 3.51 -1.20 -15.40
C ILE A 545 2.33 -1.31 -14.44
N GLN A 546 1.33 -0.43 -14.60
CA GLN A 546 0.13 -0.40 -13.77
C GLN A 546 -1.10 -0.57 -14.67
N LEU A 547 -1.83 -1.66 -14.49
CA LEU A 547 -3.05 -2.02 -15.22
C LEU A 547 -4.27 -2.10 -14.30
N ASP A 548 -4.25 -1.36 -13.19
CA ASP A 548 -5.24 -1.48 -12.12
C ASP A 548 -6.66 -1.10 -12.59
N GLY A 549 -7.59 -2.05 -12.50
CA GLY A 549 -8.98 -1.89 -12.94
C GLY A 549 -9.17 -1.85 -14.46
N ALA A 550 -8.12 -2.10 -15.24
CA ALA A 550 -8.16 -2.11 -16.70
C ALA A 550 -8.85 -3.39 -17.24
N THR A 551 -9.47 -3.27 -18.41
CA THR A 551 -9.94 -4.42 -19.20
C THR A 551 -9.06 -4.60 -20.44
N VAL A 552 -8.27 -5.66 -20.48
CA VAL A 552 -7.41 -6.00 -21.62
C VAL A 552 -8.06 -7.12 -22.41
N THR A 553 -8.17 -6.97 -23.72
CA THR A 553 -8.67 -8.02 -24.61
C THR A 553 -7.81 -8.14 -25.85
N THR A 554 -7.26 -9.33 -26.11
CA THR A 554 -6.58 -9.62 -27.38
C THR A 554 -7.37 -10.65 -28.19
N THR A 555 -7.67 -10.31 -29.45
CA THR A 555 -8.49 -11.16 -30.31
C THR A 555 -7.73 -11.65 -31.55
N ALA A 556 -7.95 -12.91 -31.90
CA ALA A 556 -7.49 -13.45 -33.17
C ALA A 556 -8.39 -12.93 -34.30
N GLU A 557 -7.89 -12.04 -35.16
CA GLU A 557 -8.63 -11.69 -36.37
C GLU A 557 -8.87 -12.92 -37.25
N GLY A 558 -10.08 -13.00 -37.83
CA GLY A 558 -10.52 -14.01 -38.79
C GLY A 558 -9.85 -13.95 -40.16
N GLY A 559 -8.56 -13.59 -40.22
CA GLY A 559 -7.72 -13.60 -41.41
C GLY A 559 -7.22 -15.00 -41.72
N SER A 560 -7.30 -15.42 -42.99
CA SER A 560 -6.76 -16.73 -43.42
C SER A 560 -5.28 -16.87 -43.05
N PRO A 561 -4.84 -18.03 -42.55
CA PRO A 561 -3.48 -18.25 -42.07
C PRO A 561 -2.50 -18.15 -43.23
N GLY A 562 -1.83 -17.00 -43.32
CA GLY A 562 -0.82 -16.76 -44.33
C GLY A 562 -0.59 -15.28 -44.53
N GLN A 563 0.27 -14.70 -43.69
CA GLN A 563 1.45 -13.86 -43.99
C GLN A 563 1.80 -13.10 -42.70
N GLY A 564 2.90 -13.48 -42.03
CA GLY A 564 3.41 -12.85 -40.79
C GLY A 564 2.69 -13.32 -39.52
N GLN A 565 3.28 -14.26 -38.78
CA GLN A 565 2.73 -14.72 -37.50
C GLN A 565 3.17 -13.75 -36.40
N GLY A 566 2.35 -12.74 -36.10
CA GLY A 566 2.42 -12.05 -34.82
C GLY A 566 1.96 -13.01 -33.72
N VAL A 567 2.63 -12.98 -32.57
CA VAL A 567 2.22 -13.76 -31.40
C VAL A 567 0.91 -13.13 -30.92
N ILE A 568 -0.13 -13.94 -30.74
CA ILE A 568 -1.30 -13.45 -30.01
C ILE A 568 -0.92 -13.63 -28.55
N GLY A 569 -1.09 -12.59 -27.73
CA GLY A 569 -0.70 -12.64 -26.34
C GLY A 569 -0.68 -11.28 -25.67
N ILE A 570 -0.40 -11.33 -24.38
CA ILE A 570 -0.11 -10.19 -23.53
C ILE A 570 1.31 -10.41 -23.01
N ASP A 571 2.22 -9.51 -23.34
CA ASP A 571 3.63 -9.55 -22.94
C ASP A 571 3.96 -8.24 -22.22
N LEU A 572 4.32 -8.32 -20.94
CA LEU A 572 4.64 -7.18 -20.08
C LEU A 572 6.04 -7.37 -19.52
N GLU A 573 6.97 -6.48 -19.88
CA GLU A 573 8.36 -6.51 -19.42
C GLU A 573 8.71 -5.20 -18.72
N THR A 574 9.23 -5.26 -17.50
CA THR A 574 9.67 -4.06 -16.78
C THR A 574 10.82 -4.31 -15.82
N THR A 575 11.61 -3.26 -15.56
CA THR A 575 12.69 -3.29 -14.57
C THR A 575 12.22 -3.07 -13.13
N GLY A 576 10.95 -2.72 -12.90
CA GLY A 576 10.35 -2.56 -11.56
C GLY A 576 9.09 -3.41 -11.42
N ASP A 577 8.02 -2.83 -10.87
CA ASP A 577 6.82 -3.59 -10.50
C ASP A 577 5.79 -3.68 -11.63
N ILE A 578 5.04 -4.79 -11.68
CA ILE A 578 3.81 -4.94 -12.46
C ILE A 578 2.63 -5.06 -11.49
N SER A 579 1.69 -4.12 -11.54
CA SER A 579 0.43 -4.18 -10.80
C SER A 579 -0.74 -4.32 -11.77
N ALA A 580 -1.67 -5.24 -11.47
CA ALA A 580 -2.91 -5.41 -12.22
C ALA A 580 -4.08 -5.70 -11.27
N THR A 581 -4.20 -4.90 -10.21
CA THR A 581 -5.24 -5.06 -9.18
C THR A 581 -6.63 -4.83 -9.79
N ASP A 582 -7.60 -5.69 -9.51
CA ASP A 582 -8.96 -5.64 -10.09
C ASP A 582 -8.99 -5.67 -11.65
N ALA A 583 -7.88 -6.01 -12.31
CA ALA A 583 -7.81 -6.05 -13.76
C ALA A 583 -8.53 -7.27 -14.34
N THR A 584 -9.13 -7.12 -15.53
CA THR A 584 -9.69 -8.24 -16.31
C THR A 584 -8.93 -8.38 -17.62
N MET A 585 -8.37 -9.55 -17.88
CA MET A 585 -7.61 -9.82 -19.10
C MET A 585 -8.15 -11.05 -19.82
N GLU A 586 -8.43 -10.92 -21.12
CA GLU A 586 -8.86 -12.02 -21.98
C GLU A 586 -7.97 -12.10 -23.21
N THR A 587 -7.39 -13.27 -23.47
CA THR A 587 -6.49 -13.48 -24.62
C THR A 587 -6.70 -14.84 -25.26
N ALA A 588 -6.46 -14.95 -26.56
CA ALA A 588 -6.34 -16.23 -27.27
C ALA A 588 -4.87 -16.70 -27.40
N GLY A 589 -3.98 -16.06 -26.65
CA GLY A 589 -2.52 -16.13 -26.72
C GLY A 589 -1.85 -16.51 -25.40
N ASN A 590 -0.52 -16.43 -25.35
CA ASN A 590 0.21 -16.53 -24.07
C ASN A 590 0.02 -15.26 -23.24
N VAL A 591 0.20 -15.38 -21.94
CA VAL A 591 0.38 -14.25 -21.02
C VAL A 591 1.76 -14.39 -20.39
N GLU A 592 2.62 -13.38 -20.55
CA GLU A 592 3.99 -13.38 -20.02
C GLU A 592 4.23 -12.05 -19.31
N PHE A 593 4.42 -12.11 -17.99
CA PHE A 593 4.78 -10.96 -17.15
C PHE A 593 6.18 -11.18 -16.61
N ASP A 594 7.10 -10.27 -16.91
CA ASP A 594 8.50 -10.26 -16.46
C ASP A 594 8.81 -8.95 -15.74
N ALA A 595 9.00 -9.02 -14.42
CA ALA A 595 9.19 -7.88 -13.53
C ALA A 595 10.55 -7.95 -12.83
N GLY A 596 11.35 -6.89 -12.94
CA GLY A 596 12.56 -6.69 -12.11
C GLY A 596 12.27 -6.32 -10.65
N GLY A 597 11.00 -6.06 -10.31
CA GLY A 597 10.48 -5.91 -8.95
C GLY A 597 9.46 -7.01 -8.63
N SER A 598 8.27 -6.62 -8.16
CA SER A 598 7.18 -7.55 -7.80
C SER A 598 6.04 -7.56 -8.84
N ILE A 599 5.29 -8.66 -8.88
CA ILE A 599 4.02 -8.79 -9.62
C ILE A 599 2.86 -8.85 -8.61
N ASP A 600 1.87 -7.96 -8.72
CA ASP A 600 0.64 -7.99 -7.89
C ASP A 600 -0.62 -8.16 -8.75
N LEU A 601 -1.30 -9.30 -8.57
CA LEU A 601 -2.56 -9.66 -9.25
C LEU A 601 -3.75 -9.73 -8.29
N THR A 602 -3.78 -8.89 -7.26
CA THR A 602 -4.88 -8.86 -6.28
C THR A 602 -6.24 -8.64 -6.95
N ASP A 603 -7.20 -9.55 -6.72
CA ASP A 603 -8.55 -9.54 -7.34
C ASP A 603 -8.56 -9.56 -8.89
N ALA A 604 -7.43 -9.82 -9.54
CA ALA A 604 -7.34 -9.87 -11.00
C ALA A 604 -8.00 -11.13 -11.58
N SER A 605 -8.48 -11.05 -12.82
CA SER A 605 -9.01 -12.17 -13.59
C SER A 605 -8.33 -12.27 -14.95
N ILE A 606 -7.60 -13.37 -15.17
CA ILE A 606 -6.93 -13.67 -16.45
C ILE A 606 -7.59 -14.90 -17.08
N LEU A 607 -8.13 -14.74 -18.28
CA LEU A 607 -8.72 -15.79 -19.10
C LEU A 607 -7.92 -16.01 -20.38
N VAL A 608 -7.36 -17.20 -20.52
CA VAL A 608 -6.67 -17.66 -21.73
C VAL A 608 -7.57 -18.66 -22.45
N THR A 609 -8.13 -18.28 -23.60
CA THR A 609 -9.18 -19.03 -24.31
C THR A 609 -8.65 -20.11 -25.27
N ALA A 610 -7.34 -20.33 -25.29
CA ALA A 610 -6.66 -21.34 -26.10
C ALA A 610 -5.64 -22.11 -25.25
N ASN A 611 -5.12 -23.23 -25.76
CA ASN A 611 -4.15 -24.09 -25.04
C ASN A 611 -2.76 -23.42 -24.95
N ASN A 612 -2.67 -22.26 -24.30
CA ASN A 612 -1.51 -21.40 -24.16
C ASN A 612 -1.19 -21.21 -22.67
N ASP A 613 -0.01 -20.68 -22.39
CA ASP A 613 0.53 -20.64 -21.04
C ASP A 613 0.40 -19.24 -20.41
N ILE A 614 0.35 -19.21 -19.07
CA ILE A 614 0.54 -18.01 -18.26
C ILE A 614 1.89 -18.16 -17.55
N ALA A 615 2.81 -17.22 -17.77
CA ALA A 615 4.10 -17.17 -17.10
C ALA A 615 4.23 -15.85 -16.34
N LEU A 616 4.47 -15.95 -15.03
CA LEU A 616 4.69 -14.81 -14.14
C LEU A 616 6.10 -14.94 -13.55
N THR A 617 6.98 -13.99 -13.84
CA THR A 617 8.36 -13.99 -13.36
C THR A 617 8.67 -12.65 -12.70
N ALA A 618 9.08 -12.69 -11.44
CA ALA A 618 9.44 -11.51 -10.66
C ALA A 618 10.80 -11.71 -9.98
N ASP A 619 11.63 -10.67 -9.94
CA ASP A 619 12.87 -10.70 -9.16
C ASP A 619 12.56 -10.70 -7.64
N ASP A 620 11.53 -9.97 -7.21
CA ASP A 620 11.05 -9.90 -5.82
C ASP A 620 9.85 -10.86 -5.61
N ASP A 621 8.65 -10.34 -5.32
CA ASP A 621 7.47 -11.15 -4.95
C ASP A 621 6.50 -11.36 -6.12
N VAL A 622 5.79 -12.50 -6.11
CA VAL A 622 4.59 -12.72 -6.95
C VAL A 622 3.38 -12.88 -6.03
N ILE A 623 2.46 -11.92 -6.07
CA ILE A 623 1.31 -11.81 -5.18
C ILE A 623 0.03 -12.17 -5.94
N LEU A 624 -0.57 -13.30 -5.56
CA LEU A 624 -1.82 -13.83 -6.10
C LEU A 624 -2.90 -13.87 -5.00
N VAL A 625 -3.46 -12.71 -4.67
CA VAL A 625 -4.50 -12.59 -3.64
C VAL A 625 -5.89 -12.54 -4.29
N ARG A 626 -6.75 -13.54 -4.07
CA ARG A 626 -8.09 -13.63 -4.70
C ARG A 626 -8.09 -13.58 -6.23
N ALA A 627 -6.93 -13.74 -6.86
CA ALA A 627 -6.76 -13.79 -8.31
C ALA A 627 -7.49 -15.00 -8.92
N THR A 628 -7.97 -14.87 -10.15
CA THR A 628 -8.50 -15.99 -10.95
C THR A 628 -7.68 -16.15 -12.21
N LEU A 629 -7.02 -17.31 -12.35
CA LEU A 629 -6.34 -17.72 -13.59
C LEU A 629 -7.13 -18.86 -14.24
N ASP A 630 -7.67 -18.62 -15.43
CA ASP A 630 -8.48 -19.57 -16.18
C ASP A 630 -7.83 -19.84 -17.55
N ILE A 631 -7.46 -21.10 -17.81
CA ILE A 631 -6.74 -21.49 -19.04
C ILE A 631 -7.52 -22.59 -19.75
N ASP A 632 -8.29 -22.24 -20.77
CA ASP A 632 -9.04 -23.20 -21.58
C ASP A 632 -8.08 -24.18 -22.31
N GLY A 633 -8.03 -25.44 -21.85
CA GLY A 633 -7.39 -26.53 -22.60
C GLY A 633 -6.32 -27.32 -21.84
N ASN A 634 -5.10 -27.38 -22.36
CA ASN A 634 -3.94 -28.08 -21.77
C ASN A 634 -2.75 -27.10 -21.55
N GLY A 635 -3.04 -25.82 -21.33
CA GLY A 635 -2.00 -24.83 -21.05
C GLY A 635 -1.55 -24.90 -19.59
N ASN A 636 -0.42 -24.28 -19.27
CA ASN A 636 0.14 -24.29 -17.92
C ASN A 636 0.21 -22.89 -17.34
N ALA A 637 0.06 -22.79 -16.02
CA ALA A 637 0.38 -21.57 -15.28
C ALA A 637 1.69 -21.79 -14.52
N PHE A 638 2.61 -20.82 -14.62
CA PHE A 638 3.90 -20.80 -13.93
C PHE A 638 4.08 -19.47 -13.19
N ALA A 639 4.59 -19.54 -11.97
CA ALA A 639 4.99 -18.38 -11.18
C ALA A 639 6.40 -18.58 -10.59
N GLU A 640 7.29 -17.62 -10.82
CA GLU A 640 8.64 -17.59 -10.26
C GLU A 640 8.92 -16.27 -9.56
N ALA A 641 9.41 -16.37 -8.32
CA ALA A 641 9.95 -15.28 -7.52
C ALA A 641 11.43 -15.60 -7.25
N VAL A 642 12.34 -14.82 -7.84
CA VAL A 642 13.79 -15.12 -7.83
C VAL A 642 14.37 -14.95 -6.43
N THR A 643 14.05 -13.84 -5.76
CA THR A 643 14.54 -13.51 -4.42
C THR A 643 13.43 -13.39 -3.37
N GLY A 644 12.19 -13.13 -3.78
CA GLY A 644 11.03 -13.03 -2.90
C GLY A 644 10.20 -14.32 -2.77
N VAL A 645 8.91 -14.12 -2.55
CA VAL A 645 7.91 -15.14 -2.22
C VAL A 645 6.81 -15.15 -3.26
N VAL A 646 6.31 -16.34 -3.59
CA VAL A 646 5.05 -16.50 -4.30
C VAL A 646 3.93 -16.65 -3.27
N ASP A 647 3.17 -15.57 -3.03
CA ASP A 647 2.01 -15.56 -2.12
C ASP A 647 0.73 -15.92 -2.85
N VAL A 648 0.18 -17.10 -2.56
CA VAL A 648 -1.07 -17.60 -3.15
C VAL A 648 -2.15 -17.65 -2.08
N THR A 649 -2.85 -16.54 -1.90
CA THR A 649 -3.89 -16.39 -0.87
C THR A 649 -5.28 -16.27 -1.50
N ASP A 650 -6.13 -17.27 -1.31
CA ASP A 650 -7.50 -17.32 -1.86
C ASP A 650 -7.60 -17.25 -3.41
N ALA A 651 -6.49 -17.48 -4.13
CA ALA A 651 -6.48 -17.56 -5.60
C ALA A 651 -7.20 -18.81 -6.13
N ARG A 652 -7.74 -18.70 -7.34
CA ARG A 652 -8.45 -19.75 -8.08
C ARG A 652 -7.76 -20.05 -9.39
N PHE A 653 -7.60 -21.34 -9.67
CA PHE A 653 -7.07 -21.86 -10.93
C PHE A 653 -8.15 -22.74 -11.58
N LEU A 654 -8.58 -22.41 -12.80
CA LEU A 654 -9.75 -22.99 -13.46
C LEU A 654 -9.36 -23.84 -14.71
N ASP A 655 -10.35 -24.39 -15.42
CA ASP A 655 -10.30 -25.63 -16.22
C ASP A 655 -9.26 -25.63 -17.35
N GLY A 656 -8.20 -26.44 -17.21
CA GLY A 656 -7.21 -26.70 -18.26
C GLY A 656 -5.78 -26.26 -17.94
N ALA A 657 -5.61 -25.53 -16.83
CA ALA A 657 -4.33 -25.34 -16.17
C ALA A 657 -3.89 -26.63 -15.43
N ASP A 658 -2.67 -27.11 -15.67
CA ASP A 658 -1.98 -27.92 -14.65
C ASP A 658 -1.89 -27.10 -13.33
N PRO A 659 -1.79 -27.72 -12.13
CA PRO A 659 -1.62 -26.96 -10.90
C PRO A 659 -0.46 -25.96 -11.06
N LEU A 660 -0.65 -24.72 -10.60
CA LEU A 660 0.33 -23.63 -10.72
C LEU A 660 1.72 -24.15 -10.34
N GLU A 661 2.64 -24.17 -11.30
CA GLU A 661 4.02 -24.56 -11.03
C GLU A 661 4.74 -23.35 -10.41
N VAL A 662 5.10 -23.48 -9.14
CA VAL A 662 5.77 -22.42 -8.37
C VAL A 662 7.26 -22.72 -8.24
N THR A 663 8.09 -21.77 -8.63
CA THR A 663 9.55 -21.79 -8.37
C THR A 663 9.91 -20.61 -7.47
N GLY A 664 10.12 -20.88 -6.17
CA GLY A 664 10.37 -19.84 -5.15
C GLY A 664 9.98 -20.33 -3.76
N ASN A 665 9.99 -19.43 -2.77
CA ASN A 665 9.40 -19.73 -1.47
C ASN A 665 7.88 -19.50 -1.57
N GLU A 666 7.06 -20.52 -1.31
CA GLU A 666 5.60 -20.42 -1.44
C GLU A 666 4.94 -20.16 -0.07
N THR A 667 4.03 -19.20 0.00
CA THR A 667 3.17 -18.97 1.18
C THR A 667 1.70 -18.86 0.78
N GLY A 668 0.79 -19.34 1.64
CA GLY A 668 -0.66 -19.26 1.40
C GLY A 668 -1.33 -20.62 1.13
N THR A 669 -2.63 -20.60 0.81
CA THR A 669 -3.38 -21.81 0.42
C THR A 669 -4.30 -21.49 -0.77
N PRO A 670 -4.15 -22.19 -1.91
CA PRO A 670 -5.07 -22.07 -3.05
C PRO A 670 -6.48 -22.55 -2.69
N VAL A 671 -7.52 -21.95 -3.28
CA VAL A 671 -8.91 -22.38 -3.10
C VAL A 671 -9.30 -23.31 -4.26
N GLU A 672 -9.33 -24.62 -3.99
CA GLU A 672 -9.78 -25.74 -4.84
C GLU A 672 -9.86 -25.47 -6.37
N GLY A 673 -8.81 -25.91 -7.07
CA GLY A 673 -8.76 -26.01 -8.54
C GLY A 673 -7.55 -26.79 -9.09
N GLY A 674 -6.94 -27.68 -8.30
CA GLY A 674 -5.76 -28.48 -8.67
C GLY A 674 -4.71 -28.46 -7.54
N THR A 675 -4.42 -29.61 -6.93
CA THR A 675 -3.56 -29.70 -5.73
C THR A 675 -2.08 -29.89 -6.09
N ALA A 676 -1.24 -29.03 -5.51
CA ALA A 676 0.16 -29.18 -5.05
C ALA A 676 1.19 -29.89 -5.94
#